data_AF-A0A7W0YES1-F1
#
_entry.id   AF-A0A7W0YES1-F1
#
_cell.length_a   1.000
_cell.length_b   1.000
_cell.length_c   1.000
_cell.angle_alpha   90.00
_cell.angle_beta   90.00
_cell.angle_gamma   90.00
#
_symmetry.space_group_name_H-M   'P 1'
#
loop_
_entity.id
_entity.type
_entity.pdbx_description
1 polymer ?
#
loop_
_entity_poly.entity_id
_entity_poly.type
_entity_poly.pdbx_seq_one_letter_code
_entity_poly.pdbx_strand_id
1 'polypeptide(L)'
;MGFKKQRLGPRLVEAARSGNRYADAHMFLGGTGAVGGTAVLQMLGMYEEMFAIHPAGPEEVPLLVATGTTSDEIEAFTRRLFRFVESRHGHDRLPQRIRSGYLTASGVFIALERFEVTALPGLKRIGQTPPEERGRVAAEFLRSIGTDREDEPETILKALAEAVAAARPFSAFLDGYRARHLEPRGLDRFRSVLVGIPIPSLVAYHQDDLLLVAEHVPGVGADQVDELKEGFVEVLRDDLVEVQERLAESVLMAHTTGVGGMFDDSPSGHPVIRLGFAHSGLDRRLADKQRYADTLTRLYAGAGVKVLITAAAIGIDEVRVRERVPLHRQIRQKLFDAPGEVFPGSKASQPTGSRASRQAGRPVPARQALRTYRPLTVPLDDPPSGPAAFERGEDLVPSYVIRSGENGFFSVGNADALYRVMRVASAGELGLMLATVALLGDDPLSPWFEGGVCYYPETDNARHVLDFLSQPALLRTQLSGLEPMALQDLGSAKHQAEMHTMALLILLHRLRTLDVDAIDPYVDVERFDAPRFFVERSRTLTFEDLAVLDLGTLIEDMQVLAAAEAPEDLLPLMPLRKHGLFPQKREALRRILERVLRAVWIPPSLGSPLVFERDGRTYVRSGFYVAPLELLVTERDGISRALRSGHRESGNPCAYEDYRDYHLCVGGFIDVRPHAIVCTAKSEREDLTGAIARFHDVEALRAHLAGIEPYGFFATCGLLAVFFRLRALYDLLNEAMIELGTLHDFRWHMPRDAGGHMLMVPGVVESLRMVSEGLEKTTGTERLDGIWGYERRRVPDRREAIVRGFGGGNGRSAS
;
A
#
# COMPACT_ATOMS: atom_id res chain seq x y z
N MET A 1 9.84 -37.82 -3.47
CA MET A 1 8.68 -37.67 -2.56
C MET A 1 9.01 -36.55 -1.61
N GLY A 2 8.38 -35.37 -1.75
CA GLY A 2 8.63 -34.26 -0.82
C GLY A 2 8.02 -34.57 0.54
N PHE A 3 8.83 -34.52 1.60
CA PHE A 3 8.32 -34.69 2.96
C PHE A 3 7.42 -33.49 3.31
N LYS A 4 6.22 -33.75 3.84
CA LYS A 4 5.35 -32.68 4.35
C LYS A 4 5.96 -32.09 5.61
N LYS A 5 5.80 -30.78 5.82
CA LYS A 5 6.11 -30.09 7.09
C LYS A 5 5.50 -30.87 8.27
N GLN A 6 6.24 -30.93 9.38
CA GLN A 6 5.71 -31.47 10.61
C GLN A 6 4.56 -30.59 11.11
N ARG A 7 3.55 -31.22 11.71
CA ARG A 7 2.43 -30.48 12.30
C ARG A 7 2.93 -29.72 13.53
N LEU A 8 2.52 -28.45 13.68
CA LEU A 8 2.88 -27.61 14.82
C LEU A 8 2.51 -28.26 16.16
N GLY A 9 1.28 -28.78 16.28
CA GLY A 9 0.78 -29.37 17.53
C GLY A 9 1.72 -30.44 18.13
N PRO A 10 2.11 -31.49 17.40
CA PRO A 10 3.10 -32.47 17.87
C PRO A 10 4.44 -31.86 18.32
N ARG A 11 5.01 -30.91 17.57
CA ARG A 11 6.27 -30.25 17.96
C ARG A 11 6.11 -29.41 19.23
N LEU A 12 4.98 -28.72 19.38
CA LEU A 12 4.66 -27.93 20.56
C LEU A 12 4.45 -28.81 21.80
N VAL A 13 3.77 -29.96 21.64
CA VAL A 13 3.60 -30.97 22.70
C VAL A 13 4.93 -31.56 23.13
N GLU A 14 5.81 -31.87 22.18
CA GLU A 14 7.16 -32.37 22.46
C GLU A 14 7.98 -31.33 23.25
N ALA A 15 7.98 -30.07 22.79
CA ALA A 15 8.63 -28.98 23.50
C ALA A 15 8.07 -28.80 24.91
N ALA A 16 6.74 -28.78 25.07
CA ALA A 16 6.09 -28.67 26.37
C ALA A 16 6.49 -29.81 27.33
N ARG A 17 6.43 -31.06 26.87
CA ARG A 17 6.79 -32.24 27.68
C ARG A 17 8.26 -32.29 28.04
N SER A 18 9.11 -31.70 27.22
CA SER A 18 10.54 -31.62 27.52
C SER A 18 10.84 -30.66 28.68
N GLY A 19 9.94 -29.72 28.99
CA GLY A 19 10.18 -28.61 29.94
C GLY A 19 11.22 -27.59 29.45
N ASN A 20 12.03 -27.96 28.46
CA ASN A 20 12.97 -27.08 27.81
C ASN A 20 12.20 -25.93 27.15
N ARG A 21 12.83 -24.75 27.11
CA ARG A 21 12.29 -23.48 26.58
C ARG A 21 11.45 -22.64 27.53
N TYR A 22 11.02 -23.12 28.69
CA TYR A 22 10.14 -22.33 29.59
C TYR A 22 10.83 -21.15 30.28
N ALA A 23 12.16 -21.07 30.22
CA ALA A 23 12.94 -19.95 30.73
C ALA A 23 13.60 -19.12 29.61
N ASP A 24 13.24 -19.35 28.35
CA ASP A 24 13.90 -18.70 27.21
C ASP A 24 13.57 -17.20 27.14
N ALA A 25 14.57 -16.42 26.69
CA ALA A 25 14.41 -15.01 26.38
C ALA A 25 14.41 -14.78 24.87
N HIS A 26 13.42 -14.04 24.39
CA HIS A 26 13.26 -13.67 22.97
C HIS A 26 13.24 -12.16 22.82
N MET A 27 14.00 -11.64 21.86
CA MET A 27 13.96 -10.22 21.48
C MET A 27 13.23 -10.03 20.15
N PHE A 28 12.34 -9.05 20.10
CA PHE A 28 11.63 -8.61 18.90
C PHE A 28 11.96 -7.14 18.65
N LEU A 29 12.97 -6.89 17.82
CA LEU A 29 13.36 -5.56 17.38
C LEU A 29 12.33 -5.06 16.36
N GLY A 30 11.63 -3.97 16.65
CA GLY A 30 10.41 -3.60 15.90
C GLY A 30 9.19 -4.44 16.31
N GLY A 31 9.23 -5.05 17.49
CA GLY A 31 8.17 -5.90 18.06
C GLY A 31 6.85 -5.18 18.35
N THR A 32 6.72 -3.87 18.11
CA THR A 32 5.43 -3.16 18.14
C THR A 32 4.79 -3.01 16.76
N GLY A 33 5.49 -3.40 15.68
CA GLY A 33 5.02 -3.33 14.29
C GLY A 33 4.04 -4.44 13.91
N ALA A 34 3.62 -4.46 12.65
CA ALA A 34 2.57 -5.36 12.18
C ALA A 34 2.97 -6.84 12.27
N VAL A 35 4.08 -7.23 11.65
CA VAL A 35 4.58 -8.61 11.66
C VAL A 35 5.26 -8.92 13.00
N GLY A 36 6.17 -8.06 13.45
CA GLY A 36 6.90 -8.24 14.71
C GLY A 36 5.99 -8.33 15.93
N GLY A 37 5.01 -7.42 16.06
CA GLY A 37 4.04 -7.46 17.15
C GLY A 37 3.08 -8.63 17.07
N THR A 38 2.70 -9.07 15.87
CA THR A 38 1.92 -10.29 15.74
C THR A 38 2.74 -11.52 16.14
N ALA A 39 4.03 -11.58 15.79
CA ALA A 39 4.92 -12.65 16.23
C ALA A 39 5.03 -12.71 17.77
N VAL A 40 5.09 -11.56 18.46
CA VAL A 40 5.06 -11.51 19.94
C VAL A 40 3.76 -12.14 20.48
N LEU A 41 2.61 -11.78 19.92
CA LEU A 41 1.31 -12.30 20.38
C LEU A 41 1.14 -13.80 20.07
N GLN A 42 1.63 -14.27 18.92
CA GLN A 42 1.63 -15.70 18.59
C GLN A 42 2.57 -16.48 19.50
N MET A 43 3.75 -15.94 19.81
CA MET A 43 4.70 -16.52 20.76
C MET A 43 4.07 -16.65 22.16
N LEU A 44 3.38 -15.61 22.63
CA LEU A 44 2.61 -15.66 23.88
C LEU A 44 1.59 -16.81 23.83
N GLY A 45 0.78 -16.89 22.77
CA GLY A 45 -0.23 -17.94 22.62
C GLY A 45 0.37 -19.36 22.65
N MET A 46 1.51 -19.57 22.01
CA MET A 46 2.20 -20.87 22.03
C MET A 46 2.72 -21.25 23.42
N TYR A 47 3.29 -20.30 24.18
CA TYR A 47 3.69 -20.55 25.58
C TYR A 47 2.49 -20.89 26.46
N GLU A 48 1.37 -20.19 26.29
CA GLU A 48 0.13 -20.50 27.01
C GLU A 48 -0.36 -21.93 26.73
N GLU A 49 -0.28 -22.37 25.49
CA GLU A 49 -0.62 -23.74 25.10
C GLU A 49 0.37 -24.77 25.68
N MET A 50 1.67 -24.45 25.67
CA MET A 50 2.69 -25.31 26.30
C MET A 50 2.41 -25.49 27.79
N PHE A 51 2.12 -24.42 28.52
CA PHE A 51 1.81 -24.47 29.95
C PHE A 51 0.54 -25.25 30.28
N ALA A 52 -0.44 -25.24 29.37
CA ALA A 52 -1.64 -26.06 29.51
C ALA A 52 -1.36 -27.56 29.31
N ILE A 53 -0.34 -27.92 28.51
CA ILE A 53 0.08 -29.31 28.27
C ILE A 53 0.95 -29.82 29.42
N HIS A 54 1.93 -29.01 29.84
CA HIS A 54 2.82 -29.30 30.96
C HIS A 54 3.02 -28.01 31.76
N PRO A 55 2.57 -27.92 33.02
CA PRO A 55 2.72 -26.69 33.80
C PRO A 55 4.18 -26.28 33.98
N ALA A 56 4.45 -24.98 33.86
CA ALA A 56 5.75 -24.42 34.19
C ALA A 56 5.96 -24.34 35.71
N GLY A 57 7.21 -24.54 36.13
CA GLY A 57 7.64 -24.29 37.49
C GLY A 57 7.63 -22.79 37.85
N PRO A 58 7.69 -22.42 39.14
CA PRO A 58 7.60 -21.02 39.59
C PRO A 58 8.71 -20.11 39.07
N GLU A 59 9.88 -20.66 38.77
CA GLU A 59 11.07 -19.95 38.27
C GLU A 59 11.15 -19.93 36.74
N GLU A 60 10.27 -20.67 36.06
CA GLU A 60 10.26 -20.84 34.61
C GLU A 60 9.36 -19.79 33.96
N VAL A 61 9.89 -18.57 33.83
CA VAL A 61 9.18 -17.41 33.30
C VAL A 61 9.77 -17.01 31.94
N PRO A 62 9.11 -17.32 30.81
CA PRO A 62 9.57 -16.89 29.51
C PRO A 62 9.54 -15.36 29.41
N LEU A 63 10.56 -14.81 28.75
CA LEU A 63 10.73 -13.37 28.56
C LEU A 63 10.56 -13.03 27.08
N LEU A 64 9.54 -12.23 26.77
CA LEU A 64 9.35 -11.64 25.44
C LEU A 64 9.66 -10.15 25.51
N VAL A 65 10.69 -9.69 24.79
CA VAL A 65 11.04 -8.26 24.75
C VAL A 65 10.60 -7.68 23.41
N ALA A 66 9.62 -6.78 23.42
CA ALA A 66 9.14 -6.10 22.22
C ALA A 66 9.63 -4.66 22.20
N THR A 67 10.25 -4.23 21.10
CA THR A 67 10.73 -2.86 20.96
C THR A 67 9.89 -2.01 20.02
N GLY A 68 9.75 -0.73 20.35
CA GLY A 68 9.16 0.29 19.49
C GLY A 68 10.02 1.55 19.44
N THR A 69 9.88 2.35 18.38
CA THR A 69 10.70 3.56 18.20
C THR A 69 10.15 4.72 19.01
N THR A 70 8.82 4.80 19.12
CA THR A 70 8.12 5.89 19.81
C THR A 70 7.23 5.39 20.95
N SER A 71 6.85 6.29 21.85
CA SER A 71 5.88 5.96 22.91
C SER A 71 4.50 5.64 22.36
N ASP A 72 4.08 6.33 21.30
CA ASP A 72 2.77 6.17 20.67
C ASP A 72 2.64 4.76 20.05
N GLU A 73 3.72 4.23 19.45
CA GLU A 73 3.80 2.86 18.94
C GLU A 73 3.71 1.82 20.07
N ILE A 74 4.49 2.00 21.13
CA ILE A 74 4.47 1.11 22.30
C ILE A 74 3.08 1.10 22.94
N GLU A 75 2.43 2.26 23.05
CA GLU A 75 1.08 2.37 23.63
C GLU A 75 0.04 1.70 22.73
N ALA A 76 0.13 1.88 21.41
CA ALA A 76 -0.74 1.20 20.46
C ALA A 76 -0.60 -0.32 20.53
N PHE A 77 0.64 -0.83 20.61
CA PHE A 77 0.90 -2.25 20.82
C PHE A 77 0.40 -2.75 22.18
N THR A 78 0.60 -1.97 23.25
CA THR A 78 0.08 -2.32 24.59
C THR A 78 -1.44 -2.50 24.57
N ARG A 79 -2.19 -1.60 23.90
CA ARG A 79 -3.63 -1.76 23.70
C ARG A 79 -4.00 -3.02 22.91
N ARG A 80 -3.15 -3.43 21.97
CA ARG A 80 -3.35 -4.67 21.18
C ARG A 80 -3.10 -5.90 22.05
N LEU A 81 -2.04 -5.90 22.86
CA LEU A 81 -1.73 -6.96 23.83
C LEU A 81 -2.85 -7.16 24.85
N PHE A 82 -3.37 -6.07 25.43
CA PHE A 82 -4.47 -6.15 26.40
C PHE A 82 -5.73 -6.73 25.78
N ARG A 83 -6.11 -6.26 24.58
CA ARG A 83 -7.24 -6.82 23.82
C ARG A 83 -7.05 -8.29 23.48
N PHE A 84 -5.83 -8.69 23.11
CA PHE A 84 -5.51 -10.09 22.83
C PHE A 84 -5.73 -10.97 24.07
N VAL A 85 -5.19 -10.58 25.24
CA VAL A 85 -5.35 -11.34 26.49
C VAL A 85 -6.81 -11.33 26.96
N GLU A 86 -7.49 -10.19 26.91
CA GLU A 86 -8.91 -10.05 27.26
C GLU A 86 -9.79 -10.98 26.44
N SER A 87 -9.56 -11.07 25.13
CA SER A 87 -10.35 -11.91 24.23
C SER A 87 -10.22 -13.42 24.52
N ARG A 88 -9.11 -13.84 25.14
CA ARG A 88 -8.81 -15.25 25.44
C ARG A 88 -9.19 -15.64 26.87
N HIS A 89 -8.97 -14.73 27.82
CA HIS A 89 -9.01 -15.03 29.26
C HIS A 89 -10.05 -14.20 30.02
N GLY A 90 -10.72 -13.26 29.35
CA GLY A 90 -11.68 -12.33 29.96
C GLY A 90 -11.03 -11.14 30.65
N HIS A 91 -11.86 -10.15 31.00
CA HIS A 91 -11.43 -8.87 31.59
C HIS A 91 -10.74 -8.99 32.97
N ASP A 92 -11.00 -10.07 33.72
CA ASP A 92 -10.43 -10.27 35.05
C ASP A 92 -8.97 -10.77 35.04
N ARG A 93 -8.45 -11.12 33.86
CA ARG A 93 -7.12 -11.75 33.68
C ARG A 93 -6.17 -10.91 32.83
N LEU A 94 -6.39 -9.60 32.81
CA LEU A 94 -5.55 -8.65 32.08
C LEU A 94 -4.09 -8.65 32.59
N PRO A 95 -3.11 -8.34 31.73
CA PRO A 95 -1.70 -8.30 32.13
C PRO A 95 -1.45 -7.29 33.25
N GLN A 96 -0.68 -7.71 34.26
CA GLN A 96 -0.29 -6.84 35.37
C GLN A 96 1.02 -6.14 35.07
N ARG A 97 1.07 -4.82 35.25
CA ARG A 97 2.29 -4.06 35.04
C ARG A 97 3.32 -4.39 36.12
N ILE A 98 4.51 -4.82 35.72
CA ILE A 98 5.65 -5.07 36.61
C ILE A 98 6.87 -4.36 36.02
N ARG A 99 7.40 -3.36 36.75
CA ARG A 99 8.53 -2.52 36.31
C ARG A 99 8.29 -1.92 34.90
N SER A 100 9.15 -2.22 33.92
CA SER A 100 9.06 -1.75 32.53
C SER A 100 8.23 -2.66 31.61
N GLY A 101 7.61 -3.73 32.14
CA GLY A 101 6.86 -4.70 31.35
C GLY A 101 5.51 -5.08 31.97
N TYR A 102 4.94 -6.16 31.44
CA TYR A 102 3.68 -6.73 31.85
C TYR A 102 3.83 -8.24 32.05
N LEU A 103 3.36 -8.75 33.19
CA LEU A 103 3.23 -10.18 33.44
C LEU A 103 1.80 -10.61 33.09
N THR A 104 1.67 -11.58 32.20
CA THR A 104 0.36 -12.16 31.85
C THR A 104 -0.11 -13.11 32.96
N ALA A 105 -1.43 -13.36 33.03
CA ALA A 105 -1.99 -14.34 33.97
C ALA A 105 -1.45 -15.76 33.74
N SER A 106 -0.96 -16.04 32.54
CA SER A 106 -0.31 -17.30 32.15
C SER A 106 1.14 -17.44 32.61
N GLY A 107 1.77 -16.40 33.17
CA GLY A 107 3.15 -16.45 33.64
C GLY A 107 4.21 -16.07 32.61
N VAL A 108 3.83 -15.50 31.47
CA VAL A 108 4.76 -14.96 30.47
C VAL A 108 5.03 -13.49 30.76
N PHE A 109 6.29 -13.09 30.79
CA PHE A 109 6.67 -11.69 31.02
C PHE A 109 7.00 -10.98 29.70
N ILE A 110 6.30 -9.88 29.43
CA ILE A 110 6.45 -9.07 28.22
C ILE A 110 7.08 -7.73 28.59
N ALA A 111 8.35 -7.54 28.22
CA ALA A 111 9.04 -6.27 28.38
C ALA A 111 8.81 -5.37 27.15
N LEU A 112 8.55 -4.08 27.37
CA LEU A 112 8.42 -3.10 26.31
C LEU A 112 9.57 -2.10 26.39
N GLU A 113 10.42 -2.09 25.37
CA GLU A 113 11.62 -1.25 25.34
C GLU A 113 11.60 -0.27 24.18
N ARG A 114 12.35 0.83 24.33
CA ARG A 114 12.61 1.72 23.21
C ARG A 114 13.88 1.30 22.52
N PHE A 115 13.80 1.16 21.21
CA PHE A 115 14.96 0.90 20.37
C PHE A 115 14.76 1.58 19.02
N GLU A 116 15.80 2.28 18.58
CA GLU A 116 15.87 2.89 17.27
C GLU A 116 17.25 2.58 16.68
N VAL A 117 17.27 1.99 15.49
CA VAL A 117 18.54 1.67 14.83
C VAL A 117 19.16 2.97 14.31
N THR A 118 20.27 3.37 14.92
CA THR A 118 21.02 4.57 14.56
C THR A 118 22.49 4.17 14.39
N ALA A 119 23.02 4.14 13.16
CA ALA A 119 24.43 3.81 12.98
C ALA A 119 25.36 5.01 13.19
N LEU A 120 24.91 6.22 12.84
CA LEU A 120 25.64 7.47 13.07
C LEU A 120 24.85 8.38 14.03
N PRO A 121 25.11 8.30 15.34
CA PRO A 121 24.50 9.19 16.32
C PRO A 121 24.73 10.66 15.96
N GLY A 122 23.67 11.47 15.96
CA GLY A 122 23.76 12.90 15.65
C GLY A 122 23.53 13.26 14.18
N LEU A 123 23.67 12.32 13.23
CA LEU A 123 23.40 12.56 11.81
C LEU A 123 21.96 13.04 11.57
N LYS A 124 20.98 12.34 12.17
CA LYS A 124 19.55 12.69 12.11
C LYS A 124 19.24 14.11 12.59
N ARG A 125 20.09 14.69 13.44
CA ARG A 125 19.94 16.08 13.94
C ARG A 125 20.07 17.08 12.81
N ILE A 126 20.85 16.78 11.77
CA ILE A 126 21.05 17.65 10.59
C ILE A 126 19.76 17.74 9.78
N GLY A 127 19.14 16.60 9.45
CA GLY A 127 17.82 16.56 8.80
C GLY A 127 16.69 17.14 9.67
N GLN A 128 16.88 17.18 10.98
CA GLN A 128 16.00 17.83 11.95
C GLN A 128 16.27 19.31 12.19
N THR A 129 17.34 19.88 11.63
CA THR A 129 17.70 21.30 11.80
C THR A 129 17.12 22.14 10.65
N PRO A 130 16.62 23.38 10.88
CA PRO A 130 16.18 24.29 9.82
C PRO A 130 17.31 24.59 8.82
N PRO A 131 17.03 24.78 7.51
CA PRO A 131 18.06 24.94 6.48
C PRO A 131 19.15 25.97 6.82
N GLU A 132 18.74 27.10 7.39
CA GLU A 132 19.60 28.23 7.82
C GLU A 132 20.71 27.80 8.81
N GLU A 133 20.45 26.79 9.65
CA GLU A 133 21.33 26.36 10.75
C GLU A 133 22.05 25.02 10.49
N ARG A 134 21.71 24.33 9.40
CA ARG A 134 22.25 22.98 9.11
C ARG A 134 23.75 22.96 8.97
N GLY A 135 24.35 23.98 8.34
CA GLY A 135 25.81 24.06 8.20
C GLY A 135 26.57 24.06 9.53
N ARG A 136 26.00 24.68 10.58
CA ARG A 136 26.58 24.68 11.93
C ARG A 136 26.47 23.30 12.59
N VAL A 137 25.32 22.64 12.45
CA VAL A 137 25.06 21.31 13.03
C VAL A 137 25.85 20.22 12.29
N ALA A 138 26.02 20.34 10.98
CA ALA A 138 26.92 19.49 10.20
C ALA A 138 28.36 19.59 10.71
N ALA A 139 28.87 20.81 10.98
CA ALA A 139 30.19 21.00 11.58
C ALA A 139 30.29 20.43 13.01
N GLU A 140 29.25 20.56 13.84
CA GLU A 140 29.21 19.91 15.15
C GLU A 140 29.27 18.38 15.05
N PHE A 141 28.55 17.79 14.08
CA PHE A 141 28.55 16.35 13.83
C PHE A 141 29.93 15.87 13.36
N LEU A 142 30.55 16.55 12.39
CA LEU A 142 31.90 16.24 11.93
C LEU A 142 32.89 16.23 13.11
N ARG A 143 32.83 17.24 13.99
CA ARG A 143 33.69 17.27 15.19
C ARG A 143 33.44 16.10 16.13
N SER A 144 32.20 15.63 16.23
CA SER A 144 31.86 14.48 17.08
C SER A 144 32.43 13.15 16.57
N ILE A 145 32.74 13.06 15.28
CA ILE A 145 33.39 11.90 14.65
C ILE A 145 34.89 12.15 14.39
N GLY A 146 35.45 13.25 14.92
CA GLY A 146 36.89 13.51 14.90
C GLY A 146 37.42 14.28 13.68
N THR A 147 36.58 15.01 12.94
CA THR A 147 36.99 15.84 11.79
C THR A 147 36.31 17.22 11.82
N ASP A 148 36.70 18.18 10.98
CA ASP A 148 36.03 19.48 10.83
C ASP A 148 35.73 19.77 9.35
N ARG A 149 34.86 20.75 9.11
CA ARG A 149 34.43 21.18 7.76
C ARG A 149 35.59 21.78 6.95
N GLU A 150 36.64 22.23 7.63
CA GLU A 150 37.84 22.81 7.02
C GLU A 150 38.89 21.75 6.66
N ASP A 151 38.71 20.49 7.07
CA ASP A 151 39.63 19.40 6.72
C ASP A 151 39.51 19.02 5.23
N GLU A 152 40.56 18.39 4.71
CA GLU A 152 40.55 17.87 3.34
C GLU A 152 39.42 16.83 3.14
N PRO A 153 38.72 16.81 1.99
CA PRO A 153 37.57 15.94 1.76
C PRO A 153 37.85 14.45 2.03
N GLU A 154 39.05 13.97 1.69
CA GLU A 154 39.49 12.60 1.98
C GLU A 154 39.54 12.28 3.48
N THR A 155 39.93 13.26 4.31
CA THR A 155 39.98 13.12 5.77
C THR A 155 38.57 13.01 6.35
N ILE A 156 37.65 13.83 5.87
CA ILE A 156 36.25 13.82 6.30
C ILE A 156 35.58 12.49 5.92
N LEU A 157 35.80 12.02 4.69
CA LEU A 157 35.27 10.74 4.21
C LEU A 157 35.82 9.56 4.99
N LYS A 158 37.12 9.57 5.29
CA LYS A 158 37.73 8.54 6.12
C LYS A 158 37.12 8.51 7.53
N ALA A 159 36.95 9.66 8.16
CA ALA A 159 36.31 9.75 9.48
C ALA A 159 34.85 9.26 9.46
N LEU A 160 34.09 9.60 8.40
CA LEU A 160 32.73 9.08 8.20
C LEU A 160 32.72 7.56 8.02
N ALA A 161 33.61 7.02 7.18
CA ALA A 161 33.71 5.59 6.93
C ALA A 161 34.12 4.82 8.20
N GLU A 162 35.07 5.35 8.99
CA GLU A 162 35.48 4.77 10.28
C GLU A 162 34.34 4.81 11.31
N ALA A 163 33.58 5.90 11.38
CA ALA A 163 32.42 6.01 12.25
C ALA A 163 31.30 5.02 11.85
N VAL A 164 31.05 4.84 10.54
CA VAL A 164 30.13 3.82 10.04
C VAL A 164 30.64 2.42 10.37
N ALA A 165 31.91 2.12 10.12
CA ALA A 165 32.54 0.82 10.39
C ALA A 165 32.45 0.41 11.87
N ALA A 166 32.53 1.38 12.78
CA ALA A 166 32.43 1.18 14.22
C ALA A 166 30.99 1.00 14.74
N ALA A 167 29.97 1.22 13.91
CA ALA A 167 28.58 1.17 14.37
C ALA A 167 28.17 -0.26 14.79
N ARG A 168 27.63 -0.39 16.00
CA ARG A 168 27.13 -1.68 16.54
C ARG A 168 25.76 -1.53 17.22
N PRO A 169 24.74 -1.00 16.51
CA PRO A 169 23.46 -0.64 17.13
C PRO A 169 22.70 -1.83 17.72
N PHE A 170 22.76 -3.00 17.11
CA PHE A 170 22.07 -4.20 17.56
C PHE A 170 22.82 -4.90 18.68
N SER A 171 24.09 -5.26 18.48
CA SER A 171 24.86 -5.98 19.50
C SER A 171 25.04 -5.13 20.76
N ALA A 172 25.34 -3.83 20.66
CA ALA A 172 25.51 -2.98 21.84
C ALA A 172 24.21 -2.84 22.65
N PHE A 173 23.06 -2.70 21.97
CA PHE A 173 21.77 -2.67 22.65
C PHE A 173 21.44 -4.00 23.33
N LEU A 174 21.62 -5.11 22.61
CA LEU A 174 21.34 -6.46 23.09
C LEU A 174 22.26 -6.86 24.24
N ASP A 175 23.55 -6.56 24.16
CA ASP A 175 24.53 -6.84 25.20
C ASP A 175 24.24 -5.99 26.44
N GLY A 176 23.95 -4.70 26.25
CA GLY A 176 23.51 -3.82 27.33
C GLY A 176 22.19 -4.26 27.98
N TYR A 177 21.26 -4.87 27.22
CA TYR A 177 20.04 -5.47 27.77
C TYR A 177 20.37 -6.76 28.53
N ARG A 178 21.20 -7.64 27.93
CA ARG A 178 21.64 -8.90 28.51
C ARG A 178 22.32 -8.69 29.86
N ALA A 179 23.33 -7.84 29.92
CA ALA A 179 24.08 -7.56 31.15
C ALA A 179 23.18 -7.01 32.27
N ARG A 180 22.19 -6.16 31.92
CA ARG A 180 21.29 -5.56 32.92
C ARG A 180 20.16 -6.47 33.38
N HIS A 181 19.70 -7.39 32.52
CA HIS A 181 18.41 -8.07 32.72
C HIS A 181 18.45 -9.60 32.61
N LEU A 182 19.38 -10.17 31.83
CA LEU A 182 19.46 -11.61 31.57
C LEU A 182 20.57 -12.29 32.38
N GLU A 183 21.78 -11.72 32.42
CA GLU A 183 22.91 -12.24 33.20
C GLU A 183 22.54 -12.42 34.70
N PRO A 184 21.85 -11.47 35.36
CA PRO A 184 21.39 -11.67 36.74
C PRO A 184 20.41 -12.83 36.94
N ARG A 185 19.85 -13.38 35.85
CA ARG A 185 18.92 -14.52 35.83
C ARG A 185 19.59 -15.81 35.33
N GLY A 186 20.90 -15.80 35.09
CA GLY A 186 21.65 -16.96 34.57
C GLY A 186 21.38 -17.25 33.09
N LEU A 187 20.91 -16.27 32.32
CA LEU A 187 20.69 -16.40 30.89
C LEU A 187 21.82 -15.72 30.11
N ASP A 188 22.68 -16.54 29.51
CA ASP A 188 23.87 -16.06 28.79
C ASP A 188 23.54 -15.54 27.38
N ARG A 189 22.43 -16.00 26.79
CA ARG A 189 22.01 -15.72 25.41
C ARG A 189 20.50 -15.68 25.27
N PHE A 190 20.03 -14.94 24.28
CA PHE A 190 18.66 -15.03 23.79
C PHE A 190 18.46 -16.34 23.02
N ARG A 191 17.28 -16.93 23.14
CA ARG A 191 16.87 -18.04 22.27
C ARG A 191 16.73 -17.59 20.82
N SER A 192 16.14 -16.42 20.62
CA SER A 192 15.98 -15.83 19.30
C SER A 192 15.99 -14.31 19.35
N VAL A 193 16.56 -13.70 18.33
CA VAL A 193 16.39 -12.28 18.00
C VAL A 193 15.65 -12.19 16.68
N LEU A 194 14.47 -11.59 16.69
CA LEU A 194 13.66 -11.32 15.51
C LEU A 194 13.77 -9.83 15.18
N VAL A 195 14.27 -9.53 13.99
CA VAL A 195 14.34 -8.19 13.42
C VAL A 195 13.10 -7.98 12.54
N GLY A 196 12.07 -7.38 13.12
CA GLY A 196 10.82 -6.99 12.44
C GLY A 196 10.91 -5.61 11.79
N ILE A 197 12.11 -5.05 11.67
CA ILE A 197 12.39 -3.75 11.08
C ILE A 197 12.87 -3.99 9.64
N PRO A 198 12.23 -3.39 8.61
CA PRO A 198 12.75 -3.45 7.26
C PRO A 198 14.06 -2.67 7.16
N ILE A 199 15.20 -3.37 7.23
CA ILE A 199 16.55 -2.78 7.11
C ILE A 199 16.70 -1.95 5.83
N PRO A 200 16.19 -2.35 4.63
CA PRO A 200 16.29 -1.49 3.45
C PRO A 200 15.68 -0.09 3.64
N SER A 201 14.49 -0.04 4.26
CA SER A 201 13.79 1.21 4.53
C SER A 201 14.53 2.04 5.57
N LEU A 202 15.11 1.39 6.58
CA LEU A 202 15.95 2.06 7.57
C LEU A 202 17.18 2.71 6.91
N VAL A 203 17.88 1.98 6.06
CA VAL A 203 19.07 2.51 5.38
C VAL A 203 18.66 3.68 4.48
N ALA A 204 17.54 3.59 3.75
CA ALA A 204 17.03 4.69 2.94
C ALA A 204 16.76 5.99 3.74
N TYR A 205 16.29 5.90 5.00
CA TYR A 205 16.10 7.10 5.82
C TYR A 205 17.43 7.74 6.26
N HIS A 206 18.44 6.93 6.62
CA HIS A 206 19.77 7.43 6.97
C HIS A 206 20.53 7.95 5.74
N GLN A 207 20.22 7.42 4.55
CA GLN A 207 20.73 7.90 3.26
C GLN A 207 20.30 9.34 2.96
N ASP A 208 19.03 9.68 3.18
CA ASP A 208 18.53 11.04 3.00
C ASP A 208 19.26 12.01 3.94
N ASP A 209 19.53 11.61 5.19
CA ASP A 209 20.25 12.45 6.15
C ASP A 209 21.74 12.62 5.78
N LEU A 210 22.40 11.61 5.19
CA LEU A 210 23.78 11.71 4.69
C LEU A 210 23.90 12.69 3.51
N LEU A 211 22.93 12.71 2.60
CA LEU A 211 22.90 13.67 1.48
C LEU A 211 22.86 15.12 1.97
N LEU A 212 22.13 15.38 3.07
CA LEU A 212 22.09 16.71 3.69
C LEU A 212 23.43 17.12 4.31
N VAL A 213 24.30 16.16 4.69
CA VAL A 213 25.67 16.47 5.12
C VAL A 213 26.53 16.84 3.92
N ALA A 214 26.42 16.08 2.83
CA ALA A 214 27.17 16.32 1.60
C ALA A 214 26.90 17.73 1.02
N GLU A 215 25.67 18.25 1.13
CA GLU A 215 25.32 19.64 0.75
C GLU A 215 26.14 20.71 1.48
N HIS A 216 26.76 20.37 2.61
CA HIS A 216 27.49 21.30 3.46
C HIS A 216 28.98 20.99 3.60
N VAL A 217 29.46 19.89 3.01
CA VAL A 217 30.87 19.48 3.03
C VAL A 217 31.46 19.57 1.62
N PRO A 218 32.39 20.50 1.35
CA PRO A 218 33.06 20.59 0.05
C PRO A 218 33.75 19.28 -0.31
N GLY A 219 33.54 18.76 -1.53
CA GLY A 219 34.23 17.57 -2.05
C GLY A 219 33.59 16.21 -1.73
N VAL A 220 32.53 16.15 -0.90
CA VAL A 220 31.73 14.93 -0.71
C VAL A 220 30.59 14.94 -1.74
N GLY A 221 30.76 14.18 -2.81
CA GLY A 221 29.78 14.03 -3.89
C GLY A 221 28.87 12.83 -3.72
N ALA A 222 28.03 12.59 -4.72
CA ALA A 222 27.11 11.44 -4.73
C ALA A 222 27.84 10.10 -4.67
N ASP A 223 28.98 9.97 -5.37
CA ASP A 223 29.75 8.73 -5.44
C ASP A 223 30.30 8.31 -4.07
N GLN A 224 30.84 9.25 -3.30
CA GLN A 224 31.38 8.96 -1.96
C GLN A 224 30.28 8.71 -0.92
N VAL A 225 29.13 9.35 -1.10
CA VAL A 225 27.94 9.03 -0.32
C VAL A 225 27.49 7.60 -0.62
N ASP A 226 27.55 7.14 -1.86
CA ASP A 226 27.20 5.75 -2.23
C ASP A 226 28.16 4.71 -1.62
N GLU A 227 29.46 4.99 -1.55
CA GLU A 227 30.42 4.12 -0.83
C GLU A 227 30.09 3.99 0.66
N LEU A 228 29.74 5.10 1.34
CA LEU A 228 29.31 5.06 2.75
C LEU A 228 28.02 4.27 2.95
N LYS A 229 27.12 4.26 1.96
CA LYS A 229 25.88 3.47 1.99
C LYS A 229 26.15 1.98 1.94
N GLU A 230 27.06 1.54 1.09
CA GLU A 230 27.47 0.14 1.02
C GLU A 230 28.13 -0.29 2.33
N GLY A 231 29.04 0.53 2.87
CA GLY A 231 29.66 0.27 4.18
C GLY A 231 28.65 0.13 5.32
N PHE A 232 27.61 0.97 5.35
CA PHE A 232 26.55 0.89 6.37
C PHE A 232 25.82 -0.46 6.36
N VAL A 233 25.54 -0.96 5.17
CA VAL A 233 24.83 -2.22 4.96
C VAL A 233 25.64 -3.41 5.46
N GLU A 234 26.93 -3.42 5.15
CA GLU A 234 27.86 -4.47 5.58
C GLU A 234 28.06 -4.46 7.09
N VAL A 235 28.16 -3.27 7.70
CA VAL A 235 28.31 -3.15 9.15
C VAL A 235 27.07 -3.65 9.89
N LEU A 236 25.86 -3.34 9.40
CA LEU A 236 24.64 -3.88 10.01
C LEU A 236 24.54 -5.41 9.85
N ARG A 237 25.02 -5.97 8.74
CA ARG A 237 25.17 -7.43 8.58
C ARG A 237 26.11 -7.97 9.65
N ASP A 238 27.31 -7.41 9.76
CA ASP A 238 28.35 -7.89 10.68
C ASP A 238 27.91 -7.77 12.15
N ASP A 239 27.18 -6.73 12.48
CA ASP A 239 26.57 -6.55 13.80
C ASP A 239 25.53 -7.65 14.10
N LEU A 240 24.69 -8.04 13.13
CA LEU A 240 23.75 -9.16 13.29
C LEU A 240 24.46 -10.52 13.35
N VAL A 241 25.58 -10.69 12.64
CA VAL A 241 26.45 -11.87 12.76
C VAL A 241 27.02 -11.95 14.17
N GLU A 242 27.54 -10.83 14.70
CA GLU A 242 28.03 -10.77 16.08
C GLU A 242 26.92 -11.14 17.09
N VAL A 243 25.69 -10.67 16.85
CA VAL A 243 24.52 -11.08 17.64
C VAL A 243 24.30 -12.59 17.55
N GLN A 244 24.35 -13.17 16.36
CA GLN A 244 24.16 -14.61 16.14
C GLN A 244 25.28 -15.45 16.76
N GLU A 245 26.51 -14.97 16.77
CA GLU A 245 27.64 -15.70 17.33
C GLU A 245 27.66 -15.65 18.85
N ARG A 246 27.39 -14.47 19.44
CA ARG A 246 27.59 -14.22 20.87
C ARG A 246 26.32 -14.09 21.70
N LEU A 247 25.24 -13.56 21.14
CA LEU A 247 24.09 -13.08 21.92
C LEU A 247 22.81 -13.88 21.71
N ALA A 248 22.63 -14.58 20.58
CA ALA A 248 21.37 -15.26 20.26
C ALA A 248 21.59 -16.61 19.57
N GLU A 249 20.80 -17.65 19.87
CA GLU A 249 20.91 -18.95 19.15
C GLU A 249 20.41 -18.87 17.71
N SER A 250 19.42 -18.01 17.43
CA SER A 250 18.88 -17.79 16.09
C SER A 250 18.57 -16.31 15.87
N VAL A 251 18.98 -15.79 14.71
CA VAL A 251 18.59 -14.46 14.25
C VAL A 251 17.67 -14.62 13.05
N LEU A 252 16.45 -14.08 13.16
CA LEU A 252 15.48 -14.04 12.09
C LEU A 252 15.26 -12.60 11.69
N MET A 253 15.17 -12.34 10.40
CA MET A 253 14.94 -11.02 9.86
C MET A 253 13.70 -11.08 8.95
N ALA A 254 12.68 -10.30 9.29
CA ALA A 254 11.58 -10.03 8.38
C ALA A 254 12.03 -8.95 7.39
N HIS A 255 12.42 -9.38 6.20
CA HIS A 255 12.78 -8.51 5.09
C HIS A 255 11.51 -8.21 4.29
N THR A 256 10.66 -7.33 4.82
CA THR A 256 9.52 -6.81 4.07
C THR A 256 10.05 -5.83 3.03
N THR A 257 10.13 -6.26 1.77
CA THR A 257 10.43 -5.33 0.69
C THR A 257 9.20 -4.45 0.50
N GLY A 258 9.32 -3.15 0.81
CA GLY A 258 8.29 -2.16 0.46
C GLY A 258 8.03 -2.07 -1.05
N VAL A 259 8.89 -2.73 -1.85
CA VAL A 259 8.61 -3.16 -3.21
C VAL A 259 7.99 -4.54 -3.08
N GLY A 260 6.68 -4.63 -3.00
CA GLY A 260 6.06 -5.95 -2.95
C GLY A 260 6.35 -6.67 -4.26
N GLY A 261 7.29 -7.60 -4.22
CA GLY A 261 7.71 -8.39 -5.35
C GLY A 261 7.15 -9.79 -5.20
N MET A 262 6.46 -10.28 -6.23
CA MET A 262 6.41 -11.73 -6.43
C MET A 262 7.73 -12.17 -6.98
N PHE A 263 7.95 -13.47 -7.01
CA PHE A 263 9.11 -14.03 -7.62
C PHE A 263 8.68 -14.89 -8.79
N ASP A 264 9.28 -14.67 -9.96
CA ASP A 264 9.22 -15.63 -11.05
C ASP A 264 10.27 -16.71 -10.78
N ASP A 265 9.88 -17.97 -10.92
CA ASP A 265 10.83 -19.08 -10.93
C ASP A 265 11.71 -18.93 -12.17
N SER A 266 12.98 -18.58 -11.96
CA SER A 266 13.93 -18.60 -13.06
C SER A 266 14.36 -20.04 -13.37
N PRO A 267 14.73 -20.34 -14.63
CA PRO A 267 15.33 -21.62 -14.99
C PRO A 267 16.62 -21.96 -14.21
N SER A 268 17.26 -20.96 -13.57
CA SER A 268 18.44 -21.14 -12.72
C SER A 268 18.12 -21.47 -11.26
N GLY A 269 16.84 -21.55 -10.88
CA GLY A 269 16.40 -21.88 -9.51
C GLY A 269 16.47 -20.70 -8.53
N HIS A 270 16.81 -19.49 -8.99
CA HIS A 270 16.77 -18.28 -8.18
C HIS A 270 15.48 -17.50 -8.46
N PRO A 271 14.64 -17.22 -7.45
CA PRO A 271 13.42 -16.44 -7.65
C PRO A 271 13.76 -14.99 -8.05
N VAL A 272 13.15 -14.46 -9.13
CA VAL A 272 13.39 -13.09 -9.62
C VAL A 272 12.22 -12.19 -9.25
N ILE A 273 12.46 -11.09 -8.52
CA ILE A 273 11.39 -10.17 -8.14
C ILE A 273 10.73 -9.54 -9.40
N ARG A 274 9.40 -9.68 -9.51
CA ARG A 274 8.55 -9.04 -10.53
C ARG A 274 7.90 -7.76 -9.99
N LEU A 275 8.17 -6.64 -10.66
CA LEU A 275 7.64 -5.31 -10.33
C LEU A 275 6.24 -5.10 -10.92
N GLY A 276 5.20 -5.69 -10.32
CA GLY A 276 3.82 -5.58 -10.85
C GLY A 276 3.07 -4.29 -10.49
N PHE A 277 3.54 -3.51 -9.51
CA PHE A 277 2.83 -2.33 -8.96
C PHE A 277 3.55 -1.00 -9.18
N ALA A 278 4.67 -1.01 -9.90
CA ALA A 278 5.50 0.16 -10.13
C ALA A 278 5.08 0.86 -11.43
N HIS A 279 3.91 1.50 -11.45
CA HIS A 279 3.34 2.03 -12.69
C HIS A 279 3.06 3.53 -12.68
N SER A 280 3.74 4.34 -11.87
CA SER A 280 3.67 5.80 -12.03
C SER A 280 5.06 6.43 -11.89
N GLY A 281 5.60 6.91 -13.00
CA GLY A 281 6.48 8.08 -13.16
C GLY A 281 7.83 8.19 -12.41
N LEU A 282 8.13 7.41 -11.37
CA LEU A 282 9.37 7.57 -10.57
C LEU A 282 10.10 6.24 -10.33
N ASP A 283 10.07 5.40 -11.35
CA ASP A 283 10.46 3.99 -11.41
C ASP A 283 11.97 3.69 -11.22
N ARG A 284 12.79 4.70 -10.89
CA ARG A 284 14.15 4.45 -10.36
C ARG A 284 14.05 3.90 -8.94
N ARG A 285 13.25 4.53 -8.07
CA ARG A 285 13.24 4.21 -6.63
C ARG A 285 12.73 2.80 -6.33
N LEU A 286 11.76 2.28 -7.07
CA LEU A 286 11.22 0.94 -6.83
C LEU A 286 12.15 -0.15 -7.37
N ALA A 287 12.68 0.00 -8.59
CA ALA A 287 13.70 -0.91 -9.13
C ALA A 287 15.00 -0.87 -8.31
N ASP A 288 15.42 0.30 -7.83
CA ASP A 288 16.58 0.46 -6.95
C ASP A 288 16.30 -0.20 -5.59
N LYS A 289 15.13 0.01 -4.99
CA LYS A 289 14.74 -0.68 -3.75
C LYS A 289 14.69 -2.20 -3.92
N GLN A 290 14.25 -2.72 -5.07
CA GLN A 290 14.29 -4.15 -5.37
C GLN A 290 15.72 -4.65 -5.46
N ARG A 291 16.54 -4.07 -6.35
CA ARG A 291 17.94 -4.48 -6.54
C ARG A 291 18.69 -4.43 -5.21
N TYR A 292 18.44 -3.39 -4.45
CA TYR A 292 18.99 -3.21 -3.12
C TYR A 292 18.49 -4.28 -2.14
N ALA A 293 17.20 -4.61 -2.13
CA ALA A 293 16.65 -5.69 -1.31
C ALA A 293 17.20 -7.08 -1.67
N ASP A 294 17.42 -7.37 -2.96
CA ASP A 294 18.01 -8.63 -3.44
C ASP A 294 19.50 -8.72 -3.04
N THR A 295 20.23 -7.62 -3.14
CA THR A 295 21.61 -7.52 -2.66
C THR A 295 21.66 -7.76 -1.16
N LEU A 296 20.80 -7.09 -0.38
CA LEU A 296 20.69 -7.29 1.08
C LEU A 296 20.32 -8.73 1.44
N THR A 297 19.37 -9.33 0.74
CA THR A 297 18.98 -10.72 0.95
C THR A 297 20.19 -11.64 0.83
N ARG A 298 20.90 -11.56 -0.29
CA ARG A 298 22.08 -12.41 -0.55
C ARG A 298 23.17 -12.16 0.48
N LEU A 299 23.39 -10.90 0.81
CA LEU A 299 24.41 -10.46 1.76
C LEU A 299 24.16 -11.01 3.18
N TYR A 300 22.92 -10.96 3.67
CA TYR A 300 22.57 -11.36 5.04
C TYR A 300 22.38 -12.88 5.13
N ALA A 301 21.70 -13.49 4.15
CA ALA A 301 21.53 -14.94 4.12
C ALA A 301 22.87 -15.67 3.94
N GLY A 302 23.78 -15.13 3.12
CA GLY A 302 25.14 -15.65 2.96
C GLY A 302 25.97 -15.59 4.26
N ALA A 303 25.59 -14.75 5.21
CA ALA A 303 26.19 -14.65 6.54
C ALA A 303 25.49 -15.54 7.59
N GLY A 304 24.52 -16.37 7.18
CA GLY A 304 23.81 -17.30 8.07
C GLY A 304 22.60 -16.71 8.80
N VAL A 305 22.22 -15.46 8.51
CA VAL A 305 20.99 -14.83 9.05
C VAL A 305 19.78 -15.38 8.31
N LYS A 306 18.73 -15.78 9.04
CA LYS A 306 17.49 -16.27 8.43
C LYS A 306 16.66 -15.10 7.89
N VAL A 307 16.60 -14.94 6.58
CA VAL A 307 15.91 -13.85 5.90
C VAL A 307 14.55 -14.32 5.40
N LEU A 308 13.48 -13.78 5.98
CA LEU A 308 12.11 -14.00 5.50
C LEU A 308 11.80 -12.92 4.48
N ILE A 309 11.46 -13.34 3.27
CA ILE A 309 11.02 -12.49 2.18
C ILE A 309 9.57 -12.80 1.91
N THR A 310 8.72 -11.78 1.94
CA THR A 310 7.28 -11.90 1.70
C THR A 310 6.89 -10.99 0.55
N ALA A 311 5.87 -11.35 -0.22
CA ALA A 311 5.40 -10.62 -1.41
C ALA A 311 4.71 -9.26 -1.10
N ALA A 312 5.08 -8.65 0.03
CA ALA A 312 4.38 -7.66 0.85
C ALA A 312 3.37 -8.30 1.82
N ALA A 313 3.47 -7.90 3.09
CA ALA A 313 2.42 -8.06 4.09
C ALA A 313 1.72 -6.71 4.26
N ILE A 314 0.44 -6.62 3.87
CA ILE A 314 -0.42 -5.49 4.24
C ILE A 314 -1.05 -5.85 5.58
N GLY A 315 -0.26 -5.85 6.66
CA GLY A 315 -0.82 -6.14 7.98
C GLY A 315 -1.95 -5.15 8.32
N ILE A 316 -3.16 -5.65 8.61
CA ILE A 316 -4.25 -4.86 9.17
C ILE A 316 -4.00 -4.76 10.66
N ASP A 317 -3.43 -3.65 11.11
CA ASP A 317 -3.12 -3.42 12.52
C ASP A 317 -4.30 -2.86 13.28
N GLU A 318 -5.09 -2.02 12.61
CA GLU A 318 -6.19 -1.29 13.20
C GLU A 318 -7.24 -0.98 12.14
N VAL A 319 -8.51 -1.04 12.54
CA VAL A 319 -9.65 -0.56 11.75
C VAL A 319 -10.20 0.63 12.50
N ARG A 320 -10.09 1.82 11.89
CA ARG A 320 -10.60 3.05 12.48
C ARG A 320 -12.00 3.31 11.98
N VAL A 321 -12.87 3.73 12.90
CA VAL A 321 -14.28 3.97 12.63
C VAL A 321 -14.57 5.46 12.80
N ARG A 322 -14.98 6.14 11.73
CA ARG A 322 -15.35 7.56 11.75
C ARG A 322 -14.28 8.47 12.37
N GLU A 323 -13.02 8.22 12.02
CA GLU A 323 -11.88 9.02 12.46
C GLU A 323 -11.29 9.85 11.32
N ARG A 324 -10.64 10.95 11.70
CA ARG A 324 -9.87 11.78 10.77
C ARG A 324 -8.62 11.01 10.32
N VAL A 325 -8.36 11.03 9.03
CA VAL A 325 -7.15 10.42 8.45
C VAL A 325 -6.03 11.45 8.42
N PRO A 326 -4.81 11.16 8.92
CA PRO A 326 -3.70 12.10 8.84
C PRO A 326 -3.21 12.26 7.39
N LEU A 327 -2.81 13.47 7.02
CA LEU A 327 -2.17 13.78 5.74
C LEU A 327 -0.77 13.14 5.69
N HIS A 328 -0.36 12.53 4.57
CA HIS A 328 0.93 11.83 4.48
C HIS A 328 2.12 12.75 4.85
N ARG A 329 3.14 12.20 5.52
CA ARG A 329 4.25 12.98 6.09
C ARG A 329 5.00 13.79 5.03
N GLN A 330 5.27 13.20 3.88
CA GLN A 330 6.00 13.88 2.80
C GLN A 330 5.20 15.05 2.23
N ILE A 331 3.88 14.91 2.09
CA ILE A 331 3.02 15.99 1.60
C ILE A 331 2.95 17.13 2.63
N ARG A 332 2.83 16.81 3.93
CA ARG A 332 2.93 17.81 5.00
C ARG A 332 4.25 18.58 4.95
N GLN A 333 5.36 17.88 4.68
CA GLN A 333 6.67 18.50 4.55
C GLN A 333 6.72 19.42 3.33
N LYS A 334 6.28 18.95 2.14
CA LYS A 334 6.18 19.78 0.92
C LYS A 334 5.33 21.04 1.14
N LEU A 335 4.19 20.93 1.83
CA LEU A 335 3.33 22.07 2.15
C LEU A 335 3.99 23.07 3.10
N PHE A 336 4.75 22.58 4.07
CA PHE A 336 5.47 23.42 5.04
C PHE A 336 6.64 24.15 4.38
N ASP A 337 7.36 23.47 3.47
CA ASP A 337 8.54 23.99 2.78
C ASP A 337 8.19 24.86 1.55
N ALA A 338 6.92 24.89 1.13
CA ALA A 338 6.46 25.67 -0.02
C ALA A 338 6.78 27.18 0.14
N PRO A 339 7.10 27.92 -0.94
CA PRO A 339 7.43 29.35 -0.85
C PRO A 339 6.33 30.21 -0.21
N GLY A 340 5.06 29.90 -0.52
CA GLY A 340 3.88 30.57 0.05
C GLY A 340 2.93 29.59 0.75
N GLU A 341 1.90 30.11 1.43
CA GLU A 341 0.80 29.28 1.92
C GLU A 341 -0.05 28.80 0.73
N VAL A 342 -0.16 27.49 0.57
CA VAL A 342 -0.97 26.87 -0.49
C VAL A 342 -2.47 26.93 -0.15
N PHE A 343 -2.76 26.86 1.15
CA PHE A 343 -4.07 27.13 1.74
C PHE A 343 -3.87 27.69 3.16
N PRO A 344 -4.87 28.35 3.75
CA PRO A 344 -4.74 28.94 5.10
C PRO A 344 -4.28 27.92 6.15
N GLY A 345 -3.09 28.14 6.71
CA GLY A 345 -2.49 27.27 7.71
C GLY A 345 -1.74 26.05 7.16
N SER A 346 -1.47 25.98 5.84
CA SER A 346 -0.67 24.88 5.25
C SER A 346 0.76 24.85 5.79
N LYS A 347 1.29 26.00 6.21
CA LYS A 347 2.61 26.17 6.83
C LYS A 347 2.56 26.19 8.36
N ALA A 348 1.43 25.84 8.97
CA ALA A 348 1.30 25.82 10.43
C ALA A 348 2.31 24.84 11.06
N SER A 349 2.86 25.24 12.20
CA SER A 349 3.78 24.42 13.00
C SER A 349 3.11 23.90 14.27
N GLN A 350 3.65 22.81 14.82
CA GLN A 350 3.27 22.34 16.15
C GLN A 350 3.76 23.32 17.22
N PRO A 351 3.03 23.46 18.34
CA PRO A 351 3.43 24.35 19.44
C PRO A 351 4.88 24.09 19.86
N THR A 352 5.65 25.15 20.12
CA THR A 352 7.06 25.06 20.55
C THR A 352 7.26 24.18 21.79
N GLY A 353 6.28 24.15 22.70
CA GLY A 353 6.27 23.29 23.88
C GLY A 353 5.83 21.84 23.65
N SER A 354 5.44 21.44 22.44
CA SER A 354 5.03 20.05 22.16
C SER A 354 6.21 19.10 22.32
N ARG A 355 5.96 17.83 22.66
CA ARG A 355 7.03 16.82 22.77
C ARG A 355 7.77 16.67 21.44
N ALA A 356 7.05 16.71 20.32
CA ALA A 356 7.62 16.62 18.99
C ALA A 356 8.49 17.85 18.66
N SER A 357 8.04 19.08 18.94
CA SER A 357 8.83 20.29 18.71
C SER A 357 10.05 20.36 19.64
N ARG A 358 9.93 19.93 20.90
CA ARG A 358 11.06 19.83 21.85
C ARG A 358 12.08 18.78 21.44
N GLN A 359 11.62 17.61 20.97
CA GLN A 359 12.49 16.53 20.52
C GLN A 359 13.14 16.83 19.17
N ALA A 360 12.42 17.52 18.28
CA ALA A 360 12.92 17.90 16.96
C ALA A 360 13.77 19.18 16.97
N GLY A 361 13.67 20.02 18.01
CA GLY A 361 14.45 21.27 18.11
C GLY A 361 14.12 22.33 17.06
N ARG A 362 13.08 22.12 16.24
CA ARG A 362 12.62 23.04 15.18
C ARG A 362 11.09 23.12 15.13
N PRO A 363 10.51 24.14 14.46
CA PRO A 363 9.11 24.10 14.08
C PRO A 363 8.83 22.86 13.22
N VAL A 364 8.10 21.90 13.77
CA VAL A 364 7.65 20.71 13.05
C VAL A 364 6.32 21.05 12.38
N PRO A 365 6.07 20.61 11.13
CA PRO A 365 4.76 20.77 10.50
C PRO A 365 3.65 20.30 11.45
N ALA A 366 2.59 21.10 11.55
CA ALA A 366 1.41 20.75 12.31
C ALA A 366 0.87 19.38 11.86
N ARG A 367 0.28 18.62 12.78
CA ARG A 367 -0.46 17.41 12.40
C ARG A 367 -1.66 17.87 11.58
N GLN A 368 -1.62 17.61 10.29
CA GLN A 368 -2.71 17.90 9.36
C GLN A 368 -3.44 16.60 9.02
N ALA A 369 -4.75 16.72 8.78
CA ALA A 369 -5.60 15.64 8.30
C ALA A 369 -5.83 15.78 6.79
N LEU A 370 -6.23 14.70 6.14
CA LEU A 370 -6.82 14.74 4.81
C LEU A 370 -8.07 15.61 4.84
N ARG A 371 -8.27 16.38 3.78
CA ARG A 371 -9.37 17.32 3.67
C ARG A 371 -10.03 17.23 2.32
N THR A 372 -11.32 17.55 2.31
CA THR A 372 -12.09 17.77 1.08
C THR A 372 -12.37 19.25 0.94
N TYR A 373 -12.03 19.80 -0.21
CA TYR A 373 -12.19 21.20 -0.58
C TYR A 373 -12.57 21.29 -2.06
N ARG A 374 -13.00 22.47 -2.50
CA ARG A 374 -13.25 22.71 -3.92
C ARG A 374 -11.92 22.63 -4.69
N PRO A 375 -11.76 21.68 -5.62
CA PRO A 375 -10.52 21.53 -6.38
C PRO A 375 -10.35 22.64 -7.43
N LEU A 376 -9.12 22.83 -7.90
CA LEU A 376 -8.80 23.73 -9.00
C LEU A 376 -9.16 23.05 -10.33
N THR A 377 -10.03 23.69 -11.13
CA THR A 377 -10.37 23.25 -12.49
C THR A 377 -9.73 24.19 -13.51
N VAL A 378 -8.88 23.68 -14.41
CA VAL A 378 -8.23 24.45 -15.48
C VAL A 378 -8.22 23.67 -16.80
N PRO A 379 -8.17 24.33 -17.97
CA PRO A 379 -7.90 23.65 -19.24
C PRO A 379 -6.55 22.91 -19.17
N LEU A 380 -6.48 21.68 -19.68
CA LEU A 380 -5.26 20.87 -19.61
C LEU A 380 -4.16 21.38 -20.56
N ASP A 381 -4.55 21.75 -21.78
CA ASP A 381 -3.60 22.10 -22.84
C ASP A 381 -3.12 23.55 -22.80
N ASP A 382 -4.03 24.46 -22.39
CA ASP A 382 -3.80 25.91 -22.29
C ASP A 382 -4.32 26.47 -20.95
N PRO A 383 -3.71 26.08 -19.82
CA PRO A 383 -4.10 26.59 -18.51
C PRO A 383 -3.71 28.07 -18.35
N PRO A 384 -4.51 28.87 -17.65
CA PRO A 384 -4.13 30.24 -17.31
C PRO A 384 -2.89 30.24 -16.39
N SER A 385 -2.04 31.24 -16.53
CA SER A 385 -0.91 31.47 -15.62
C SER A 385 -1.36 32.10 -14.30
N GLY A 386 -0.47 32.07 -13.31
CA GLY A 386 -0.65 32.72 -12.01
C GLY A 386 -0.88 31.75 -10.85
N PRO A 387 -1.00 32.27 -9.61
CA PRO A 387 -1.04 31.46 -8.40
C PRO A 387 -2.29 30.58 -8.35
N ALA A 388 -2.10 29.33 -7.92
CA ALA A 388 -3.19 28.47 -7.49
C ALA A 388 -3.55 28.84 -6.04
N ALA A 389 -4.85 28.92 -5.77
CA ALA A 389 -5.36 29.20 -4.43
C ALA A 389 -6.31 28.08 -4.04
N PHE A 390 -6.06 27.48 -2.87
CA PHE A 390 -6.91 26.43 -2.33
C PHE A 390 -7.53 26.89 -1.01
N GLU A 391 -8.78 26.52 -0.81
CA GLU A 391 -9.41 26.64 0.50
C GLU A 391 -8.84 25.58 1.43
N ARG A 392 -8.92 25.83 2.75
CA ARG A 392 -8.51 24.83 3.74
C ARG A 392 -9.38 23.57 3.63
N GLY A 393 -10.68 23.70 3.38
CA GLY A 393 -11.62 22.58 3.36
C GLY A 393 -11.93 21.96 4.72
N GLU A 394 -12.78 20.94 4.72
CA GLU A 394 -13.17 20.19 5.93
C GLU A 394 -12.41 18.87 6.02
N ASP A 395 -12.22 18.39 7.24
CA ASP A 395 -11.56 17.11 7.49
C ASP A 395 -12.35 15.96 6.85
N LEU A 396 -11.63 15.07 6.15
CA LEU A 396 -12.18 13.84 5.63
C LEU A 396 -12.29 12.83 6.78
N VAL A 397 -13.51 12.35 7.02
CA VAL A 397 -13.84 11.39 8.09
C VAL A 397 -14.59 10.21 7.46
N PRO A 398 -13.87 9.21 6.92
CA PRO A 398 -14.49 8.04 6.33
C PRO A 398 -15.18 7.17 7.38
N SER A 399 -16.20 6.42 6.99
CA SER A 399 -16.86 5.47 7.89
C SER A 399 -15.89 4.43 8.46
N TYR A 400 -15.01 3.92 7.60
CA TYR A 400 -13.98 2.94 7.96
C TYR A 400 -12.68 3.22 7.22
N VAL A 401 -11.56 3.07 7.94
CA VAL A 401 -10.21 3.15 7.38
C VAL A 401 -9.37 2.02 7.94
N ILE A 402 -8.69 1.30 7.07
CA ILE A 402 -7.75 0.25 7.44
C ILE A 402 -6.39 0.92 7.68
N ARG A 403 -5.70 0.58 8.76
CA ARG A 403 -4.34 1.05 9.05
C ARG A 403 -3.38 -0.14 9.02
N SER A 404 -2.31 0.02 8.26
CA SER A 404 -1.11 -0.79 8.32
C SER A 404 0.01 0.03 8.95
N GLY A 405 0.73 -0.53 9.92
CA GLY A 405 1.79 0.15 10.65
C GLY A 405 2.94 0.61 9.76
N GLU A 406 3.31 -0.21 8.77
CA GLU A 406 4.38 0.11 7.81
C GLU A 406 3.87 0.89 6.59
N ASN A 407 2.64 0.60 6.14
CA ASN A 407 2.14 1.06 4.84
C ASN A 407 1.07 2.16 4.92
N GLY A 408 0.77 2.69 6.11
CA GLY A 408 -0.14 3.83 6.30
C GLY A 408 -1.62 3.48 6.29
N PHE A 409 -2.46 4.37 5.76
CA PHE A 409 -3.92 4.28 5.78
C PHE A 409 -4.50 3.88 4.41
N PHE A 410 -5.56 3.06 4.43
CA PHE A 410 -6.26 2.56 3.27
C PHE A 410 -7.77 2.69 3.41
N SER A 411 -8.43 2.89 2.27
CA SER A 411 -9.84 2.54 2.13
C SER A 411 -10.02 1.02 2.17
N VAL A 412 -11.26 0.58 2.40
CA VAL A 412 -11.64 -0.84 2.29
C VAL A 412 -11.41 -1.36 0.87
N GLY A 413 -11.76 -0.58 -0.16
CA GLY A 413 -11.61 -1.00 -1.57
C GLY A 413 -10.16 -1.22 -2.00
N ASN A 414 -9.26 -0.32 -1.57
CA ASN A 414 -7.82 -0.48 -1.82
C ASN A 414 -7.28 -1.74 -1.14
N ALA A 415 -7.66 -1.98 0.12
CA ALA A 415 -7.27 -3.21 0.83
C ALA A 415 -7.78 -4.47 0.11
N ASP A 416 -9.05 -4.50 -0.30
CA ASP A 416 -9.69 -5.64 -0.97
C ASP A 416 -8.99 -5.96 -2.31
N ALA A 417 -8.74 -4.93 -3.13
CA ALA A 417 -8.04 -5.12 -4.40
C ALA A 417 -6.61 -5.64 -4.21
N LEU A 418 -5.84 -5.04 -3.29
CA LEU A 418 -4.46 -5.45 -3.05
C LEU A 418 -4.37 -6.85 -2.46
N TYR A 419 -5.24 -7.23 -1.52
CA TYR A 419 -5.22 -8.58 -0.95
C TYR A 419 -5.50 -9.67 -2.00
N ARG A 420 -6.37 -9.40 -2.98
CA ARG A 420 -6.69 -10.33 -4.08
C ARG A 420 -5.55 -10.46 -5.09
N VAL A 421 -5.00 -9.34 -5.51
CA VAL A 421 -3.99 -9.30 -6.57
C VAL A 421 -2.61 -9.62 -6.07
N MET A 422 -2.30 -9.17 -4.85
CA MET A 422 -0.99 -9.37 -4.23
C MET A 422 -0.85 -10.70 -3.50
N ARG A 423 -1.97 -11.41 -3.28
CA ARG A 423 -2.05 -12.65 -2.49
C ARG A 423 -1.22 -12.54 -1.21
N VAL A 424 -1.50 -11.47 -0.48
CA VAL A 424 -0.75 -11.03 0.70
C VAL A 424 -0.92 -12.04 1.83
N ALA A 425 0.18 -12.55 2.38
CA ALA A 425 0.14 -13.32 3.62
C ALA A 425 -0.32 -12.43 4.78
N SER A 426 -1.26 -12.92 5.59
CA SER A 426 -1.72 -12.16 6.76
C SER A 426 -0.56 -11.97 7.76
N ALA A 427 -0.54 -10.85 8.50
CA ALA A 427 0.45 -10.66 9.57
C ALA A 427 0.34 -11.77 10.64
N GLY A 428 -0.86 -12.34 10.84
CA GLY A 428 -1.12 -13.51 11.69
C GLY A 428 -0.32 -14.73 11.29
N GLU A 429 -0.35 -15.06 10.00
CA GLU A 429 0.33 -16.20 9.40
C GLU A 429 1.85 -16.07 9.48
N LEU A 430 2.38 -14.93 9.01
CA LEU A 430 3.81 -14.65 9.07
C LEU A 430 4.32 -14.58 10.51
N GLY A 431 3.53 -13.97 11.40
CA GLY A 431 3.82 -13.92 12.83
C GLY A 431 3.88 -15.32 13.45
N LEU A 432 2.95 -16.21 13.08
CA LEU A 432 2.94 -17.59 13.58
C LEU A 432 4.14 -18.38 13.06
N MET A 433 4.47 -18.27 11.77
CA MET A 433 5.64 -18.92 11.18
C MET A 433 6.93 -18.44 11.87
N LEU A 434 7.11 -17.12 11.99
CA LEU A 434 8.29 -16.53 12.63
C LEU A 434 8.39 -16.94 14.11
N ALA A 435 7.28 -16.89 14.85
CA ALA A 435 7.26 -17.31 16.24
C ALA A 435 7.58 -18.81 16.37
N THR A 436 7.04 -19.65 15.49
CA THR A 436 7.30 -21.10 15.46
C THR A 436 8.78 -21.38 15.26
N VAL A 437 9.41 -20.75 14.27
CA VAL A 437 10.85 -20.95 14.00
C VAL A 437 11.71 -20.36 15.10
N ALA A 438 11.32 -19.21 15.67
CA ALA A 438 12.02 -18.58 16.79
C ALA A 438 11.99 -19.44 18.07
N LEU A 439 10.87 -20.10 18.36
CA LEU A 439 10.71 -20.97 19.52
C LEU A 439 11.36 -22.35 19.29
N LEU A 440 10.90 -23.03 18.24
CA LEU A 440 11.15 -24.46 18.02
C LEU A 440 12.28 -24.76 17.03
N GLY A 441 12.87 -23.73 16.41
CA GLY A 441 13.78 -23.91 15.29
C GLY A 441 13.04 -24.22 13.98
N ASP A 442 13.79 -24.30 12.88
CA ASP A 442 13.20 -24.61 11.58
C ASP A 442 12.67 -26.05 11.54
N ASP A 443 11.77 -26.35 10.59
CA ASP A 443 11.28 -27.71 10.40
C ASP A 443 12.40 -28.61 9.81
N PRO A 444 12.74 -29.74 10.46
CA PRO A 444 13.84 -30.58 10.00
C PRO A 444 13.52 -31.43 8.76
N LEU A 445 12.24 -31.60 8.42
CA LEU A 445 11.80 -32.39 7.26
C LEU A 445 11.53 -31.52 6.03
N SER A 446 11.06 -30.30 6.25
CA SER A 446 10.76 -29.32 5.20
C SER A 446 10.99 -27.90 5.72
N PRO A 447 12.27 -27.46 5.83
CA PRO A 447 12.62 -26.15 6.36
C PRO A 447 11.92 -25.01 5.61
N TRP A 448 11.54 -23.96 6.33
CA TRP A 448 11.09 -22.71 5.71
C TRP A 448 12.26 -21.89 5.16
N PHE A 449 13.43 -21.92 5.81
CA PHE A 449 14.60 -21.10 5.47
C PHE A 449 15.72 -21.94 4.84
N GLU A 450 15.42 -22.63 3.73
CA GLU A 450 16.44 -23.34 2.98
C GLU A 450 17.49 -22.37 2.43
N GLY A 451 18.78 -22.65 2.65
CA GLY A 451 19.86 -21.72 2.32
C GLY A 451 19.81 -20.38 3.09
N GLY A 452 19.09 -20.33 4.22
CA GLY A 452 18.94 -19.12 5.03
C GLY A 452 17.85 -18.17 4.52
N VAL A 453 17.12 -18.51 3.45
CA VAL A 453 16.09 -17.64 2.86
C VAL A 453 14.73 -18.35 2.84
N CYS A 454 13.69 -17.64 3.24
CA CYS A 454 12.30 -18.09 3.09
C CYS A 454 11.56 -17.15 2.14
N TYR A 455 11.24 -17.62 0.93
CA TYR A 455 10.30 -16.95 0.03
C TYR A 455 8.90 -17.50 0.32
N TYR A 456 8.16 -16.87 1.23
CA TYR A 456 6.91 -17.43 1.73
C TYR A 456 5.79 -17.37 0.67
N PRO A 457 5.31 -18.51 0.13
CA PRO A 457 4.32 -18.52 -0.96
C PRO A 457 2.91 -18.93 -0.51
N GLU A 458 2.74 -19.31 0.76
CA GLU A 458 1.47 -19.81 1.34
C GLU A 458 0.53 -18.61 1.62
N THR A 459 -0.74 -18.71 1.22
CA THR A 459 -1.68 -17.57 1.22
C THR A 459 -3.09 -17.93 1.71
N ASP A 460 -3.28 -19.13 2.26
CA ASP A 460 -4.61 -19.63 2.66
C ASP A 460 -5.32 -18.71 3.67
N ASN A 461 -4.58 -17.94 4.48
CA ASN A 461 -5.18 -16.97 5.42
C ASN A 461 -5.61 -15.64 4.77
N ALA A 462 -5.26 -15.35 3.52
CA ALA A 462 -5.80 -14.21 2.78
C ALA A 462 -7.33 -14.30 2.70
N ARG A 463 -7.89 -15.52 2.62
CA ARG A 463 -9.34 -15.76 2.67
C ARG A 463 -9.99 -15.13 3.90
N HIS A 464 -9.41 -15.28 5.10
CA HIS A 464 -9.97 -14.69 6.31
C HIS A 464 -10.01 -13.15 6.24
N VAL A 465 -9.02 -12.54 5.60
CA VAL A 465 -9.02 -11.09 5.37
C VAL A 465 -10.11 -10.70 4.37
N LEU A 466 -10.29 -11.47 3.29
CA LEU A 466 -11.37 -11.22 2.33
C LEU A 466 -12.76 -11.41 2.96
N ASP A 467 -12.94 -12.41 3.82
CA ASP A 467 -14.17 -12.64 4.60
C ASP A 467 -14.42 -11.48 5.60
N PHE A 468 -13.35 -10.89 6.15
CA PHE A 468 -13.44 -9.69 6.96
C PHE A 468 -13.82 -8.45 6.13
N LEU A 469 -13.17 -8.21 4.99
CA LEU A 469 -13.44 -7.05 4.14
C LEU A 469 -14.84 -7.11 3.48
N SER A 470 -15.38 -8.32 3.29
CA SER A 470 -16.72 -8.55 2.77
C SER A 470 -17.84 -8.41 3.81
N GLN A 471 -17.52 -8.14 5.09
CA GLN A 471 -18.53 -7.86 6.10
C GLN A 471 -19.46 -6.72 5.63
N PRO A 472 -20.79 -6.81 5.81
CA PRO A 472 -21.75 -5.89 5.19
C PRO A 472 -21.47 -4.40 5.44
N ALA A 473 -20.97 -4.04 6.62
CA ALA A 473 -20.65 -2.66 6.96
C ALA A 473 -19.44 -2.11 6.18
N LEU A 474 -18.42 -2.94 5.96
CA LEU A 474 -17.22 -2.58 5.20
C LEU A 474 -17.50 -2.61 3.69
N LEU A 475 -18.20 -3.64 3.21
CA LEU A 475 -18.59 -3.73 1.81
C LEU A 475 -19.43 -2.51 1.37
N ARG A 476 -20.32 -2.02 2.24
CA ARG A 476 -21.14 -0.82 1.97
C ARG A 476 -20.31 0.43 1.67
N THR A 477 -19.10 0.58 2.21
CA THR A 477 -18.27 1.75 1.90
C THR A 477 -17.91 1.77 0.42
N GLN A 478 -17.59 0.59 -0.14
CA GLN A 478 -17.25 0.42 -1.57
C GLN A 478 -18.46 0.67 -2.48
N LEU A 479 -19.66 0.32 -2.02
CA LEU A 479 -20.90 0.40 -2.81
C LEU A 479 -21.60 1.76 -2.75
N SER A 480 -21.15 2.68 -1.89
CA SER A 480 -21.83 3.96 -1.64
C SER A 480 -21.56 5.04 -2.69
N GLY A 481 -20.36 5.05 -3.29
CA GLY A 481 -19.87 6.17 -4.11
C GLY A 481 -19.56 7.46 -3.34
N LEU A 482 -19.92 7.55 -2.04
CA LEU A 482 -19.70 8.74 -1.21
C LEU A 482 -18.35 8.73 -0.47
N GLU A 483 -17.76 7.54 -0.31
CA GLU A 483 -16.52 7.31 0.43
C GLU A 483 -15.31 7.29 -0.51
N PRO A 484 -14.09 7.63 -0.04
CA PRO A 484 -12.88 7.50 -0.83
C PRO A 484 -12.59 6.02 -1.14
N MET A 485 -12.35 5.70 -2.42
CA MET A 485 -11.97 4.34 -2.83
C MET A 485 -10.46 4.08 -2.72
N ALA A 486 -9.63 5.10 -2.58
CA ALA A 486 -8.22 4.99 -2.25
C ALA A 486 -7.78 6.13 -1.31
N LEU A 487 -6.62 5.98 -0.67
CA LEU A 487 -5.96 7.00 0.16
C LEU A 487 -4.49 7.13 -0.29
N GLN A 488 -3.78 8.13 0.20
CA GLN A 488 -2.47 8.56 -0.31
C GLN A 488 -1.30 7.58 -0.09
N ASP A 489 -1.42 6.61 0.82
CA ASP A 489 -0.24 5.93 1.39
C ASP A 489 0.21 4.65 0.65
N LEU A 490 -0.69 3.93 -0.06
CA LEU A 490 -0.32 2.68 -0.76
C LEU A 490 -1.10 2.41 -2.05
N GLY A 491 -0.44 1.76 -2.99
CA GLY A 491 -0.93 1.42 -4.34
C GLY A 491 -0.34 2.35 -5.40
N SER A 492 -0.30 1.91 -6.66
CA SER A 492 0.06 2.82 -7.76
C SER A 492 -1.02 3.88 -7.91
N ALA A 493 -0.65 5.10 -8.30
CA ALA A 493 -1.64 6.14 -8.57
C ALA A 493 -2.65 5.70 -9.66
N LYS A 494 -2.24 4.81 -10.58
CA LYS A 494 -3.12 4.15 -11.55
C LYS A 494 -4.23 3.35 -10.90
N HIS A 495 -3.85 2.42 -10.04
CA HIS A 495 -4.80 1.58 -9.31
C HIS A 495 -5.81 2.43 -8.53
N GLN A 496 -5.32 3.46 -7.84
CA GLN A 496 -6.14 4.38 -7.08
C GLN A 496 -7.13 5.14 -7.97
N ALA A 497 -6.66 5.65 -9.12
CA ALA A 497 -7.49 6.36 -10.07
C ALA A 497 -8.60 5.47 -10.65
N GLU A 498 -8.31 4.22 -11.02
CA GLU A 498 -9.32 3.29 -11.56
C GLU A 498 -10.42 2.98 -10.54
N MET A 499 -10.07 2.77 -9.26
CA MET A 499 -11.07 2.61 -8.21
C MET A 499 -11.92 3.87 -8.02
N HIS A 500 -11.31 5.06 -8.13
CA HIS A 500 -12.06 6.31 -8.07
C HIS A 500 -12.95 6.54 -9.30
N THR A 501 -12.53 6.11 -10.50
CA THR A 501 -13.40 6.12 -11.70
C THR A 501 -14.64 5.25 -11.47
N MET A 502 -14.47 4.06 -10.90
CA MET A 502 -15.60 3.20 -10.52
C MET A 502 -16.49 3.82 -9.44
N ALA A 503 -15.91 4.56 -8.48
CA ALA A 503 -16.67 5.32 -7.50
C ALA A 503 -17.59 6.37 -8.15
N LEU A 504 -17.09 7.09 -9.17
CA LEU A 504 -17.87 8.06 -9.92
C LEU A 504 -19.02 7.41 -10.70
N LEU A 505 -18.81 6.22 -11.27
CA LEU A 505 -19.88 5.43 -11.91
C LEU A 505 -20.97 5.02 -10.91
N ILE A 506 -20.57 4.56 -9.72
CA ILE A 506 -21.50 4.21 -8.63
C ILE A 506 -22.29 5.46 -8.19
N LEU A 507 -21.60 6.58 -8.01
CA LEU A 507 -22.21 7.84 -7.60
C LEU A 507 -23.24 8.33 -8.63
N LEU A 508 -22.89 8.27 -9.92
CA LEU A 508 -23.78 8.62 -11.02
C LEU A 508 -25.04 7.73 -11.02
N HIS A 509 -24.86 6.41 -10.95
CA HIS A 509 -25.98 5.46 -10.94
C HIS A 509 -26.91 5.69 -9.75
N ARG A 510 -26.34 5.92 -8.56
CA ARG A 510 -27.12 6.22 -7.36
C ARG A 510 -27.91 7.52 -7.49
N LEU A 511 -27.30 8.55 -8.07
CA LEU A 511 -27.98 9.82 -8.32
C LEU A 511 -29.16 9.65 -9.30
N ARG A 512 -28.96 8.91 -10.38
CA ARG A 512 -30.01 8.59 -11.37
C ARG A 512 -31.17 7.78 -10.81
N THR A 513 -30.90 6.97 -9.78
CA THR A 513 -31.88 6.07 -9.16
C THR A 513 -32.40 6.56 -7.81
N LEU A 514 -32.02 7.78 -7.40
CA LEU A 514 -32.43 8.36 -6.12
C LEU A 514 -33.94 8.62 -6.09
N ASP A 515 -34.62 8.02 -5.12
CA ASP A 515 -36.03 8.26 -4.83
C ASP A 515 -36.21 9.53 -3.99
N VAL A 516 -36.22 10.67 -4.68
CA VAL A 516 -36.47 11.99 -4.08
C VAL A 516 -37.85 12.08 -3.44
N ASP A 517 -38.82 11.27 -3.89
CA ASP A 517 -40.17 11.31 -3.36
C ASP A 517 -40.32 10.66 -2.00
N ALA A 518 -39.35 9.84 -1.61
CA ALA A 518 -39.22 9.37 -0.25
C ALA A 518 -38.79 10.46 0.76
N ILE A 519 -38.38 11.65 0.31
CA ILE A 519 -38.14 12.79 1.22
C ILE A 519 -39.49 13.33 1.69
N ASP A 520 -39.70 13.29 3.00
CA ASP A 520 -40.89 13.86 3.66
C ASP A 520 -41.05 15.36 3.29
N PRO A 521 -42.22 15.80 2.78
CA PRO A 521 -42.53 17.21 2.56
C PRO A 521 -42.24 18.14 3.75
N TYR A 522 -42.35 17.63 4.98
CA TYR A 522 -42.16 18.31 6.25
C TYR A 522 -40.92 17.81 7.00
N VAL A 523 -39.95 17.24 6.27
CA VAL A 523 -38.69 16.73 6.83
C VAL A 523 -38.05 17.75 7.79
N ASP A 524 -37.65 17.26 8.96
CA ASP A 524 -36.79 18.01 9.86
C ASP A 524 -35.39 18.06 9.26
N VAL A 525 -35.12 19.17 8.56
CA VAL A 525 -33.87 19.41 7.86
C VAL A 525 -32.67 19.34 8.81
N GLU A 526 -32.79 19.75 10.08
CA GLU A 526 -31.67 19.74 11.02
C GLU A 526 -31.22 18.33 11.39
N ARG A 527 -32.16 17.38 11.46
CA ARG A 527 -31.91 15.97 11.78
C ARG A 527 -31.76 15.06 10.56
N PHE A 528 -31.90 15.62 9.36
CA PHE A 528 -31.86 14.86 8.11
C PHE A 528 -30.45 14.34 7.80
N ASP A 529 -30.29 13.01 7.83
CA ASP A 529 -29.04 12.32 7.47
C ASP A 529 -29.00 12.10 5.94
N ALA A 530 -28.52 13.11 5.21
CA ALA A 530 -28.44 13.07 3.76
C ALA A 530 -27.58 11.91 3.20
N PRO A 531 -26.38 11.59 3.75
CA PRO A 531 -25.62 10.42 3.32
C PRO A 531 -26.38 9.10 3.48
N ARG A 532 -27.02 8.88 4.64
CA ARG A 532 -27.81 7.68 4.88
C ARG A 532 -29.00 7.60 3.93
N PHE A 533 -29.74 8.70 3.77
CA PHE A 533 -30.86 8.76 2.86
C PHE A 533 -30.43 8.43 1.42
N PHE A 534 -29.33 9.02 0.95
CA PHE A 534 -28.80 8.75 -0.39
C PHE A 534 -28.52 7.26 -0.61
N VAL A 535 -27.86 6.60 0.34
CA VAL A 535 -27.52 5.17 0.22
C VAL A 535 -28.76 4.27 0.34
N GLU A 536 -29.69 4.56 1.25
CA GLU A 536 -30.89 3.75 1.49
C GLU A 536 -31.99 3.97 0.44
N ARG A 537 -32.02 5.14 -0.21
CA ARG A 537 -33.06 5.54 -1.19
C ARG A 537 -32.54 5.64 -2.62
N SER A 538 -31.37 5.08 -2.90
CA SER A 538 -30.87 4.85 -4.25
C SER A 538 -30.49 3.38 -4.43
N ARG A 539 -30.35 2.94 -5.68
CA ARG A 539 -29.96 1.57 -5.98
C ARG A 539 -28.45 1.42 -6.00
N THR A 540 -27.97 0.25 -5.57
CA THR A 540 -26.57 -0.15 -5.76
C THR A 540 -26.36 -0.53 -7.23
N LEU A 541 -25.24 -0.10 -7.81
CA LEU A 541 -24.88 -0.43 -9.19
C LEU A 541 -24.57 -1.93 -9.34
N THR A 542 -25.23 -2.55 -10.31
CA THR A 542 -24.99 -3.94 -10.72
C THR A 542 -24.35 -4.02 -12.10
N PHE A 543 -23.78 -5.16 -12.46
CA PHE A 543 -23.31 -5.37 -13.83
C PHE A 543 -24.45 -5.44 -14.84
N GLU A 544 -25.62 -5.93 -14.44
CA GLU A 544 -26.85 -5.93 -15.22
C GLU A 544 -27.26 -4.49 -15.60
N ASP A 545 -27.14 -3.55 -14.67
CA ASP A 545 -27.39 -2.12 -14.93
C ASP A 545 -26.38 -1.53 -15.93
N LEU A 546 -25.10 -1.94 -15.86
CA LEU A 546 -24.05 -1.50 -16.79
C LEU A 546 -24.26 -2.08 -18.21
N ALA A 547 -24.76 -3.30 -18.30
CA ALA A 547 -24.99 -3.97 -19.57
C ALA A 547 -26.05 -3.24 -20.42
N VAL A 548 -27.09 -2.70 -19.77
CA VAL A 548 -28.19 -1.98 -20.45
C VAL A 548 -27.94 -0.48 -20.62
N LEU A 549 -26.94 0.09 -19.94
CA LEU A 549 -26.64 1.51 -20.00
C LEU A 549 -26.09 1.89 -21.37
N ASP A 550 -26.59 2.97 -21.98
CA ASP A 550 -26.04 3.49 -23.23
C ASP A 550 -24.76 4.30 -22.99
N LEU A 551 -23.74 4.12 -23.84
CA LEU A 551 -22.45 4.80 -23.69
C LEU A 551 -22.57 6.31 -23.95
N GLY A 552 -23.38 6.73 -24.92
CA GLY A 552 -23.58 8.15 -25.22
C GLY A 552 -24.19 8.89 -24.03
N THR A 553 -25.25 8.31 -23.47
CA THR A 553 -25.89 8.83 -22.24
C THR A 553 -24.92 8.84 -21.06
N LEU A 554 -24.11 7.79 -20.88
CA LEU A 554 -23.10 7.74 -19.83
C LEU A 554 -22.04 8.84 -19.98
N ILE A 555 -21.59 9.13 -21.21
CA ILE A 555 -20.64 10.21 -21.50
C ILE A 555 -21.23 11.55 -21.08
N GLU A 556 -22.44 11.88 -21.56
CA GLU A 556 -23.10 13.15 -21.26
C GLU A 556 -23.27 13.35 -19.75
N ASP A 557 -23.76 12.32 -19.06
CA ASP A 557 -23.98 12.37 -17.62
C ASP A 557 -22.68 12.47 -16.82
N MET A 558 -21.64 11.73 -17.22
CA MET A 558 -20.34 11.77 -16.55
C MET A 558 -19.67 13.13 -16.74
N GLN A 559 -19.84 13.77 -17.89
CA GLN A 559 -19.38 15.15 -18.11
C GLN A 559 -20.06 16.13 -17.16
N VAL A 560 -21.38 16.03 -16.97
CA VAL A 560 -22.11 16.87 -15.99
C VAL A 560 -21.60 16.61 -14.57
N LEU A 561 -21.46 15.34 -14.17
CA LEU A 561 -20.96 14.98 -12.84
C LEU A 561 -19.54 15.51 -12.59
N ALA A 562 -18.63 15.31 -13.54
CA ALA A 562 -17.23 15.71 -13.44
C ALA A 562 -17.06 17.23 -13.46
N ALA A 563 -17.90 17.94 -14.23
CA ALA A 563 -17.84 19.39 -14.37
C ALA A 563 -18.59 20.16 -13.27
N ALA A 564 -19.41 19.51 -12.45
CA ALA A 564 -20.21 20.15 -11.41
C ALA A 564 -19.34 20.99 -10.45
N GLU A 565 -19.76 22.23 -10.20
CA GLU A 565 -19.11 23.20 -9.30
C GLU A 565 -20.04 23.58 -8.13
N ALA A 566 -21.36 23.38 -8.30
CA ALA A 566 -22.39 23.61 -7.30
C ALA A 566 -23.39 22.44 -7.24
N PRO A 567 -24.11 22.24 -6.12
CA PRO A 567 -25.10 21.17 -5.99
C PRO A 567 -26.17 21.18 -7.08
N GLU A 568 -26.55 22.37 -7.55
CA GLU A 568 -27.58 22.58 -8.57
C GLU A 568 -27.16 22.05 -9.95
N ASP A 569 -25.85 22.00 -10.23
CA ASP A 569 -25.32 21.46 -11.49
C ASP A 569 -25.61 19.97 -11.65
N LEU A 570 -25.93 19.28 -10.55
CA LEU A 570 -26.23 17.83 -10.52
C LEU A 570 -27.71 17.53 -10.78
N LEU A 571 -28.60 18.53 -10.77
CA LEU A 571 -30.03 18.34 -11.00
C LEU A 571 -30.37 17.66 -12.34
N PRO A 572 -29.67 17.93 -13.46
CA PRO A 572 -29.94 17.25 -14.74
C PRO A 572 -29.75 15.73 -14.70
N LEU A 573 -28.92 15.22 -13.79
CA LEU A 573 -28.63 13.79 -13.65
C LEU A 573 -29.73 13.03 -12.90
N MET A 574 -30.68 13.75 -12.33
CA MET A 574 -31.77 13.19 -11.57
C MET A 574 -32.98 12.94 -12.48
N PRO A 575 -33.87 12.00 -12.12
CA PRO A 575 -35.13 11.84 -12.85
C PRO A 575 -35.90 13.17 -12.92
N LEU A 576 -36.13 13.68 -14.14
CA LEU A 576 -36.91 14.90 -14.40
C LEU A 576 -38.29 14.81 -13.73
N ARG A 577 -38.61 15.73 -12.80
CA ARG A 577 -39.98 15.85 -12.25
C ARG A 577 -40.49 17.29 -12.27
N LYS A 578 -41.73 17.45 -12.74
CA LYS A 578 -42.41 18.73 -13.04
C LYS A 578 -43.18 19.35 -11.85
N HIS A 579 -42.91 18.93 -10.61
CA HIS A 579 -43.64 19.43 -9.43
C HIS A 579 -42.72 20.20 -8.50
N GLY A 580 -43.13 21.43 -8.14
CA GLY A 580 -42.38 22.25 -7.18
C GLY A 580 -42.30 21.55 -5.84
N LEU A 581 -41.10 21.17 -5.41
CA LEU A 581 -40.87 20.58 -4.10
C LEU A 581 -41.20 21.60 -2.99
N PHE A 582 -41.66 21.12 -1.83
CA PHE A 582 -41.82 21.95 -0.62
C PHE A 582 -40.46 22.53 -0.17
N PRO A 583 -40.42 23.70 0.51
CA PRO A 583 -39.16 24.34 0.90
C PRO A 583 -38.21 23.43 1.70
N GLN A 584 -38.71 22.71 2.70
CA GLN A 584 -37.92 21.79 3.51
C GLN A 584 -37.40 20.61 2.68
N LYS A 585 -38.23 20.05 1.80
CA LYS A 585 -37.84 18.99 0.85
C LYS A 585 -36.76 19.47 -0.13
N ARG A 586 -36.82 20.72 -0.60
CA ARG A 586 -35.76 21.32 -1.44
C ARG A 586 -34.45 21.42 -0.69
N GLU A 587 -34.49 21.87 0.56
CA GLU A 587 -33.26 22.00 1.37
C GLU A 587 -32.66 20.63 1.70
N ALA A 588 -33.50 19.63 2.04
CA ALA A 588 -33.03 18.26 2.23
C ALA A 588 -32.40 17.68 0.94
N LEU A 589 -33.02 17.93 -0.22
CA LEU A 589 -32.42 17.56 -1.51
C LEU A 589 -31.10 18.27 -1.75
N ARG A 590 -31.02 19.58 -1.50
CA ARG A 590 -29.77 20.36 -1.62
C ARG A 590 -28.65 19.75 -0.79
N ARG A 591 -28.94 19.34 0.46
CA ARG A 591 -27.99 18.63 1.33
C ARG A 591 -27.53 17.28 0.77
N ILE A 592 -28.39 16.54 0.06
CA ILE A 592 -27.98 15.31 -0.64
C ILE A 592 -27.00 15.66 -1.76
N LEU A 593 -27.35 16.63 -2.60
CA LEU A 593 -26.53 17.06 -3.73
C LEU A 593 -25.18 17.65 -3.28
N GLU A 594 -25.14 18.36 -2.16
CA GLU A 594 -23.89 18.80 -1.52
C GLU A 594 -22.98 17.61 -1.15
N ARG A 595 -23.55 16.51 -0.65
CA ARG A 595 -22.77 15.29 -0.32
C ARG A 595 -22.24 14.60 -1.57
N VAL A 596 -23.05 14.53 -2.63
CA VAL A 596 -22.64 13.99 -3.93
C VAL A 596 -21.52 14.84 -4.54
N LEU A 597 -21.67 16.16 -4.54
CA LEU A 597 -20.64 17.09 -5.03
C LEU A 597 -19.33 16.95 -4.25
N ARG A 598 -19.41 16.85 -2.92
CA ARG A 598 -18.23 16.56 -2.07
C ARG A 598 -17.56 15.26 -2.47
N ALA A 599 -18.33 14.20 -2.76
CA ALA A 599 -17.78 12.92 -3.18
C ALA A 599 -17.02 13.02 -4.51
N VAL A 600 -17.47 13.86 -5.46
CA VAL A 600 -16.73 14.17 -6.70
C VAL A 600 -15.41 14.91 -6.40
N TRP A 601 -15.38 15.75 -5.36
CA TRP A 601 -14.19 16.51 -4.97
C TRP A 601 -13.17 15.72 -4.15
N ILE A 602 -13.58 14.60 -3.53
CA ILE A 602 -12.69 13.76 -2.71
C ILE A 602 -11.46 13.28 -3.51
N PRO A 603 -11.58 12.63 -4.67
CA PRO A 603 -10.41 12.08 -5.36
C PRO A 603 -9.38 13.15 -5.78
N PRO A 604 -9.76 14.28 -6.40
CA PRO A 604 -8.82 15.37 -6.66
C PRO A 604 -8.18 15.94 -5.40
N SER A 605 -8.95 16.08 -4.30
CA SER A 605 -8.43 16.58 -3.02
C SER A 605 -7.38 15.65 -2.39
N LEU A 606 -7.51 14.34 -2.63
CA LEU A 606 -6.56 13.31 -2.19
C LEU A 606 -5.31 13.24 -3.06
N GLY A 607 -5.41 13.70 -4.31
CA GLY A 607 -4.30 13.83 -5.25
C GLY A 607 -4.40 12.96 -6.51
N SER A 608 -5.58 12.39 -6.78
CA SER A 608 -5.92 11.73 -8.05
C SER A 608 -6.64 12.74 -8.96
N PRO A 609 -5.97 13.35 -9.95
CA PRO A 609 -6.58 14.40 -10.76
C PRO A 609 -7.65 13.81 -11.68
N LEU A 610 -8.74 14.56 -11.85
CA LEU A 610 -9.87 14.20 -12.72
C LEU A 610 -9.75 14.93 -14.07
N VAL A 611 -9.70 14.17 -15.16
CA VAL A 611 -9.62 14.69 -16.53
C VAL A 611 -10.94 14.43 -17.23
N PHE A 612 -11.55 15.47 -17.77
CA PHE A 612 -12.84 15.40 -18.43
C PHE A 612 -12.91 16.39 -19.60
N GLU A 613 -13.88 16.19 -20.48
CA GLU A 613 -14.15 17.09 -21.59
C GLU A 613 -15.42 17.90 -21.31
N ARG A 614 -15.40 19.19 -21.63
CA ARG A 614 -16.58 20.06 -21.63
C ARG A 614 -16.47 21.04 -22.78
N ASP A 615 -17.53 21.17 -23.58
CA ASP A 615 -17.60 22.08 -24.73
C ASP A 615 -16.42 21.92 -25.72
N GLY A 616 -16.01 20.66 -25.99
CA GLY A 616 -14.89 20.35 -26.88
C GLY A 616 -13.50 20.69 -26.32
N ARG A 617 -13.40 21.03 -25.03
CA ARG A 617 -12.12 21.33 -24.35
C ARG A 617 -11.85 20.34 -23.24
N THR A 618 -10.60 19.91 -23.13
CA THR A 618 -10.16 19.05 -22.02
C THR A 618 -9.80 19.90 -20.80
N TYR A 619 -10.39 19.55 -19.66
CA TYR A 619 -10.13 20.13 -18.37
C TYR A 619 -9.45 19.12 -17.45
N VAL A 620 -8.60 19.62 -16.56
CA VAL A 620 -8.07 18.88 -15.41
C VAL A 620 -8.55 19.55 -14.13
N ARG A 621 -9.08 18.73 -13.23
CA ARG A 621 -9.49 19.11 -11.89
C ARG A 621 -8.57 18.44 -10.87
N SER A 622 -7.91 19.25 -10.05
CA SER A 622 -6.83 18.80 -9.16
C SER A 622 -6.88 19.48 -7.80
N GLY A 623 -6.40 18.77 -6.78
CA GLY A 623 -6.10 19.35 -5.48
C GLY A 623 -4.74 20.04 -5.44
N PHE A 624 -4.32 20.43 -4.24
CA PHE A 624 -2.99 21.04 -4.04
C PHE A 624 -1.83 20.07 -4.28
N TYR A 625 -2.09 18.76 -4.31
CA TYR A 625 -1.09 17.72 -4.56
C TYR A 625 -1.57 16.82 -5.69
N VAL A 626 -0.67 16.44 -6.60
CA VAL A 626 -0.94 15.57 -7.74
C VAL A 626 -0.01 14.37 -7.63
N ALA A 627 -0.54 13.24 -7.16
CA ALA A 627 0.23 12.03 -6.88
C ALA A 627 0.93 11.45 -8.13
N PRO A 628 0.30 11.36 -9.32
CA PRO A 628 0.95 10.88 -10.54
C PRO A 628 2.25 11.58 -10.92
N LEU A 629 2.40 12.85 -10.54
CA LEU A 629 3.54 13.69 -10.87
C LEU A 629 4.40 14.04 -9.64
N GLU A 630 4.06 13.49 -8.46
CA GLU A 630 4.56 13.93 -7.15
C GLU A 630 4.59 15.46 -6.95
N LEU A 631 3.66 16.18 -7.60
CA LEU A 631 3.71 17.63 -7.74
C LEU A 631 2.88 18.34 -6.66
N LEU A 632 3.45 19.38 -6.05
CA LEU A 632 2.69 20.35 -5.27
C LEU A 632 2.25 21.50 -6.19
N VAL A 633 0.94 21.70 -6.34
CA VAL A 633 0.36 22.71 -7.23
C VAL A 633 0.34 24.06 -6.53
N THR A 634 1.27 24.93 -6.90
CA THR A 634 1.32 26.34 -6.42
C THR A 634 0.89 27.34 -7.50
N GLU A 635 0.86 26.90 -8.75
CA GLU A 635 0.51 27.70 -9.93
C GLU A 635 -0.51 26.96 -10.79
N ARG A 636 -1.39 27.71 -11.45
CA ARG A 636 -2.52 27.17 -12.21
C ARG A 636 -2.10 26.33 -13.42
N ASP A 637 -0.96 26.63 -14.02
CA ASP A 637 -0.37 25.90 -15.14
C ASP A 637 0.64 24.83 -14.70
N GLY A 638 0.79 24.59 -13.38
CA GLY A 638 1.83 23.71 -12.82
C GLY A 638 1.82 22.29 -13.36
N ILE A 639 0.65 21.69 -13.59
CA ILE A 639 0.53 20.32 -14.16
C ILE A 639 1.03 20.30 -15.61
N SER A 640 0.56 21.23 -16.44
CA SER A 640 0.97 21.33 -17.85
C SER A 640 2.46 21.60 -17.97
N ARG A 641 2.99 22.51 -17.13
CA ARG A 641 4.42 22.80 -17.06
C ARG A 641 5.25 21.58 -16.66
N ALA A 642 4.81 20.83 -15.65
CA ALA A 642 5.50 19.62 -15.20
C ALA A 642 5.57 18.57 -16.32
N LEU A 643 4.48 18.32 -17.03
CA LEU A 643 4.44 17.37 -18.14
C LEU A 643 5.33 17.83 -19.32
N ARG A 644 5.29 19.11 -19.69
CA ARG A 644 6.11 19.66 -20.77
C ARG A 644 7.60 19.67 -20.44
N SER A 645 7.96 19.97 -19.18
CA SER A 645 9.35 19.87 -18.75
C SER A 645 9.81 18.41 -18.67
N GLY A 646 9.00 17.51 -18.11
CA GLY A 646 9.29 16.07 -18.07
C GLY A 646 9.51 15.47 -19.46
N HIS A 647 8.69 15.84 -20.45
CA HIS A 647 8.90 15.42 -21.84
C HIS A 647 10.27 15.86 -22.37
N ARG A 648 10.60 17.15 -22.22
CA ARG A 648 11.90 17.70 -22.66
C ARG A 648 13.09 17.06 -21.95
N GLU A 649 12.98 16.83 -20.65
CA GLU A 649 14.05 16.28 -19.80
C GLU A 649 14.25 14.78 -20.01
N SER A 650 13.17 14.04 -20.29
CA SER A 650 13.23 12.60 -20.55
C SER A 650 13.99 12.26 -21.85
N GLY A 651 14.03 13.19 -22.81
CA GLY A 651 14.58 12.96 -24.14
C GLY A 651 13.77 11.95 -24.97
N ASN A 652 12.53 11.64 -24.57
CA ASN A 652 11.68 10.69 -25.28
C ASN A 652 11.34 11.22 -26.70
N PRO A 653 11.53 10.42 -27.77
CA PRO A 653 11.35 10.90 -29.14
C PRO A 653 9.89 11.07 -29.56
N CYS A 654 8.92 10.62 -28.76
CA CYS A 654 7.50 10.72 -29.09
C CYS A 654 6.99 12.18 -29.10
N ALA A 655 5.79 12.37 -29.67
CA ALA A 655 5.07 13.63 -29.60
C ALA A 655 4.66 13.95 -28.15
N TYR A 656 4.52 15.23 -27.81
CA TYR A 656 4.13 15.65 -26.46
C TYR A 656 2.77 15.07 -26.03
N GLU A 657 1.83 14.95 -26.96
CA GLU A 657 0.50 14.39 -26.73
C GLU A 657 0.57 12.92 -26.32
N ASP A 658 1.51 12.15 -26.91
CA ASP A 658 1.77 10.76 -26.54
C ASP A 658 2.40 10.71 -25.15
N TYR A 659 3.44 11.51 -24.88
CA TYR A 659 4.04 11.60 -23.55
C TYR A 659 3.01 11.96 -22.46
N ARG A 660 2.14 12.94 -22.73
CA ARG A 660 1.03 13.32 -21.84
C ARG A 660 0.08 12.15 -21.62
N ASP A 661 -0.34 11.49 -22.69
CA ASP A 661 -1.32 10.41 -22.62
C ASP A 661 -0.77 9.13 -21.97
N TYR A 662 0.55 8.91 -22.03
CA TYR A 662 1.24 7.92 -21.18
C TYR A 662 1.02 8.25 -19.70
N HIS A 663 1.24 9.49 -19.27
CA HIS A 663 1.02 9.89 -17.87
C HIS A 663 -0.44 9.82 -17.45
N LEU A 664 -1.38 10.10 -18.35
CA LEU A 664 -2.81 9.91 -18.08
C LEU A 664 -3.17 8.43 -17.92
N CYS A 665 -2.68 7.59 -18.84
CA CYS A 665 -3.02 6.18 -18.92
C CYS A 665 -2.33 5.32 -17.85
N VAL A 666 -1.03 5.52 -17.69
CA VAL A 666 -0.15 4.76 -16.79
C VAL A 666 0.04 5.51 -15.46
N GLY A 667 0.24 6.83 -15.49
CA GLY A 667 0.60 7.61 -14.29
C GLY A 667 -0.49 7.76 -13.22
N GLY A 668 -1.78 7.59 -13.54
CA GLY A 668 -2.85 7.54 -12.55
C GLY A 668 -3.76 8.75 -12.45
N PHE A 669 -4.26 9.21 -13.60
CA PHE A 669 -5.33 10.19 -13.69
C PHE A 669 -6.69 9.49 -13.77
N ILE A 670 -7.70 10.08 -13.16
CA ILE A 670 -9.10 9.66 -13.34
C ILE A 670 -9.54 10.24 -14.68
N ASP A 671 -9.41 9.47 -15.74
CA ASP A 671 -9.76 9.91 -17.10
C ASP A 671 -11.18 9.47 -17.46
N VAL A 672 -12.10 10.44 -17.49
CA VAL A 672 -13.51 10.25 -17.88
C VAL A 672 -13.84 10.88 -19.22
N ARG A 673 -12.82 11.19 -20.05
CA ARG A 673 -13.04 11.62 -21.43
C ARG A 673 -13.74 10.53 -22.26
N PRO A 674 -14.47 10.90 -23.33
CA PRO A 674 -15.34 9.97 -24.06
C PRO A 674 -14.61 8.90 -24.89
N HIS A 675 -13.28 9.01 -25.03
CA HIS A 675 -12.45 8.10 -25.80
C HIS A 675 -11.64 7.19 -24.89
N ALA A 676 -11.07 6.13 -25.46
CA ALA A 676 -10.15 5.24 -24.80
C ALA A 676 -8.71 5.56 -25.19
N ILE A 677 -7.79 5.41 -24.25
CA ILE A 677 -6.35 5.40 -24.51
C ILE A 677 -5.82 4.03 -24.09
N VAL A 678 -5.00 3.43 -24.95
CA VAL A 678 -4.28 2.19 -24.67
C VAL A 678 -2.79 2.49 -24.75
N CYS A 679 -2.03 2.02 -23.76
CA CYS A 679 -0.58 2.13 -23.72
C CYS A 679 0.06 0.76 -23.52
N THR A 680 1.07 0.41 -24.31
CA THR A 680 1.81 -0.87 -24.18
C THR A 680 3.22 -0.70 -23.60
N ALA A 681 3.63 0.53 -23.28
CA ALA A 681 4.94 0.83 -22.68
C ALA A 681 4.86 0.86 -21.15
N LYS A 682 5.81 0.21 -20.47
CA LYS A 682 5.81 0.11 -19.00
C LYS A 682 6.39 1.35 -18.33
N SER A 683 7.27 2.04 -19.04
CA SER A 683 8.07 3.14 -18.51
C SER A 683 8.18 4.28 -19.52
N GLU A 684 8.20 5.52 -19.04
CA GLU A 684 8.47 6.71 -19.86
C GLU A 684 9.89 6.76 -20.45
N ARG A 685 10.78 5.84 -20.01
CA ARG A 685 12.14 5.67 -20.56
C ARG A 685 12.16 4.82 -21.83
N GLU A 686 11.12 4.03 -22.06
CA GLU A 686 10.96 3.30 -23.31
C GLU A 686 10.62 4.29 -24.42
N ASP A 687 10.93 3.93 -25.68
CA ASP A 687 10.44 4.71 -26.81
C ASP A 687 8.91 4.60 -26.86
N LEU A 688 8.22 5.71 -26.59
CA LEU A 688 6.75 5.74 -26.56
C LEU A 688 6.16 5.86 -27.98
N THR A 689 6.99 6.00 -29.01
CA THR A 689 6.55 6.13 -30.40
C THR A 689 5.78 4.88 -30.84
N GLY A 690 4.48 5.06 -31.13
CA GLY A 690 3.61 3.96 -31.52
C GLY A 690 3.16 3.04 -30.37
N ALA A 691 3.58 3.31 -29.14
CA ALA A 691 3.15 2.57 -27.95
C ALA A 691 1.81 3.06 -27.38
N ILE A 692 1.25 4.14 -27.93
CA ILE A 692 0.04 4.80 -27.44
C ILE A 692 -0.98 4.90 -28.58
N ALA A 693 -2.19 4.44 -28.31
CA ALA A 693 -3.29 4.46 -29.26
C ALA A 693 -4.56 5.05 -28.63
N ARG A 694 -5.33 5.79 -29.43
CA ARG A 694 -6.56 6.49 -29.04
C ARG A 694 -7.74 5.95 -29.84
N PHE A 695 -8.85 5.65 -29.18
CA PHE A 695 -10.03 5.03 -29.80
C PHE A 695 -11.30 5.76 -29.40
N HIS A 696 -12.19 6.01 -30.36
CA HIS A 696 -13.47 6.69 -30.14
C HIS A 696 -14.67 5.73 -30.26
N ASP A 697 -14.42 4.48 -30.61
CA ASP A 697 -15.44 3.45 -30.78
C ASP A 697 -14.95 2.11 -30.23
N VAL A 698 -15.91 1.26 -29.88
CA VAL A 698 -15.67 -0.05 -29.25
C VAL A 698 -15.00 -1.03 -30.22
N GLU A 699 -15.31 -0.96 -31.52
CA GLU A 699 -14.83 -1.95 -32.49
C GLU A 699 -13.33 -1.81 -32.75
N ALA A 700 -12.85 -0.57 -32.94
CA ALA A 700 -11.45 -0.26 -33.11
C ALA A 700 -10.65 -0.58 -31.83
N LEU A 701 -11.17 -0.23 -30.65
CA LEU A 701 -10.57 -0.58 -29.36
C LEU A 701 -10.43 -2.11 -29.21
N ARG A 702 -11.51 -2.85 -29.48
CA ARG A 702 -11.53 -4.32 -29.44
C ARG A 702 -10.49 -4.92 -30.37
N ALA A 703 -10.42 -4.44 -31.62
CA ALA A 703 -9.46 -4.94 -32.61
C ALA A 703 -8.00 -4.71 -32.17
N HIS A 704 -7.72 -3.56 -31.56
CA HIS A 704 -6.38 -3.25 -31.06
C HIS A 704 -6.00 -4.11 -29.85
N LEU A 705 -6.87 -4.23 -28.85
CA LEU A 705 -6.63 -5.07 -27.67
C LEU A 705 -6.45 -6.55 -28.06
N ALA A 706 -7.21 -7.02 -29.04
CA ALA A 706 -7.03 -8.36 -29.59
C ALA A 706 -5.66 -8.58 -30.24
N GLY A 707 -4.95 -7.52 -30.63
CA GLY A 707 -3.59 -7.58 -31.20
C GLY A 707 -2.46 -7.61 -30.17
N ILE A 708 -2.71 -7.25 -28.91
CA ILE A 708 -1.68 -7.19 -27.86
C ILE A 708 -1.19 -8.60 -27.48
N GLU A 709 0.11 -8.76 -27.25
CA GLU A 709 0.67 -10.04 -26.84
C GLU A 709 0.02 -10.54 -25.52
N PRO A 710 -0.50 -11.79 -25.45
CA PRO A 710 -1.06 -12.33 -24.22
C PRO A 710 -0.05 -12.30 -23.08
N TYR A 711 -0.49 -11.92 -21.88
CA TYR A 711 0.37 -11.70 -20.70
C TYR A 711 1.44 -10.60 -20.87
N GLY A 712 1.41 -9.86 -21.98
CA GLY A 712 2.14 -8.61 -22.15
C GLY A 712 1.54 -7.50 -21.29
N PHE A 713 2.36 -6.50 -20.96
CA PHE A 713 1.86 -5.32 -20.26
C PHE A 713 1.05 -4.45 -21.20
N PHE A 714 -0.07 -3.95 -20.70
CA PHE A 714 -0.75 -2.80 -21.28
C PHE A 714 -1.53 -2.07 -20.19
N ALA A 715 -1.81 -0.79 -20.41
CA ALA A 715 -2.69 0.00 -19.57
C ALA A 715 -3.79 0.64 -20.41
N THR A 716 -4.96 0.83 -19.81
CA THR A 716 -6.08 1.53 -20.46
C THR A 716 -6.65 2.65 -19.60
N CYS A 717 -7.07 3.77 -20.18
CA CYS A 717 -7.83 4.81 -19.49
C CYS A 717 -8.89 5.45 -20.41
N GLY A 718 -9.72 6.31 -19.84
CA GLY A 718 -10.84 6.93 -20.52
C GLY A 718 -12.15 6.15 -20.34
N LEU A 719 -13.28 6.85 -20.49
CA LEU A 719 -14.60 6.31 -20.13
C LEU A 719 -14.99 5.14 -21.04
N LEU A 720 -14.65 5.21 -22.33
CA LEU A 720 -14.87 4.12 -23.29
C LEU A 720 -14.12 2.85 -22.87
N ALA A 721 -12.86 2.97 -22.42
CA ALA A 721 -12.06 1.81 -22.01
C ALA A 721 -12.64 1.15 -20.75
N VAL A 722 -12.98 1.95 -19.74
CA VAL A 722 -13.60 1.46 -18.50
C VAL A 722 -14.92 0.78 -18.79
N PHE A 723 -15.76 1.39 -19.63
CA PHE A 723 -17.06 0.83 -19.97
C PHE A 723 -16.96 -0.46 -20.78
N PHE A 724 -16.05 -0.51 -21.77
CA PHE A 724 -15.74 -1.74 -22.52
C PHE A 724 -15.31 -2.86 -21.57
N ARG A 725 -14.38 -2.57 -20.66
CA ARG A 725 -13.86 -3.54 -19.69
C ARG A 725 -14.94 -4.11 -18.78
N LEU A 726 -15.80 -3.24 -18.25
CA LEU A 726 -16.88 -3.66 -17.35
C LEU A 726 -17.92 -4.54 -18.07
N ARG A 727 -18.23 -4.25 -19.33
CA ARG A 727 -19.13 -5.08 -20.15
C ARG A 727 -18.50 -6.43 -20.51
N ALA A 728 -17.25 -6.43 -20.94
CA ALA A 728 -16.53 -7.68 -21.21
C ALA A 728 -16.42 -8.55 -19.96
N LEU A 729 -16.22 -7.94 -18.78
CA LEU A 729 -16.26 -8.66 -17.51
C LEU A 729 -17.64 -9.26 -17.23
N TYR A 730 -18.72 -8.52 -17.47
CA TYR A 730 -20.08 -9.03 -17.30
C TYR A 730 -20.38 -10.23 -18.22
N ASP A 731 -20.00 -10.13 -19.49
CA ASP A 731 -20.18 -11.23 -20.45
C ASP A 731 -19.41 -12.48 -20.00
N LEU A 732 -18.16 -12.30 -19.57
CA LEU A 732 -17.35 -13.38 -19.01
C LEU A 732 -17.97 -14.01 -17.75
N LEU A 733 -18.56 -13.20 -16.86
CA LEU A 733 -19.24 -13.68 -15.65
C LEU A 733 -20.53 -14.45 -15.96
N ASN A 734 -21.20 -14.14 -17.07
CA ASN A 734 -22.39 -14.86 -17.53
C ASN A 734 -22.04 -16.19 -18.19
N GLU A 735 -20.96 -16.23 -18.96
CA GLU A 735 -20.47 -17.45 -19.61
C GLU A 735 -19.78 -18.42 -18.63
N ALA A 736 -19.16 -17.90 -17.57
CA ALA A 736 -18.42 -18.68 -16.60
C ALA A 736 -19.33 -19.63 -15.80
N MET A 737 -19.16 -20.94 -15.92
CA MET A 737 -19.83 -21.89 -15.01
C MET A 737 -19.12 -21.95 -13.66
N ILE A 738 -19.90 -22.05 -12.58
CA ILE A 738 -19.35 -22.24 -11.23
C ILE A 738 -19.14 -23.74 -11.01
N GLU A 739 -17.92 -24.22 -11.24
CA GLU A 739 -17.54 -25.61 -10.99
C GLU A 739 -16.16 -25.65 -10.32
N LEU A 740 -16.05 -26.40 -9.22
CA LEU A 740 -14.80 -26.52 -8.46
C LEU A 740 -13.67 -27.06 -9.34
N GLY A 741 -12.52 -26.38 -9.31
CA GLY A 741 -11.32 -26.80 -10.05
C GLY A 741 -11.34 -26.37 -11.53
N THR A 742 -12.23 -25.45 -11.90
CA THR A 742 -12.21 -24.81 -13.22
C THR A 742 -11.51 -23.45 -13.16
N LEU A 743 -11.09 -22.93 -14.32
CA LEU A 743 -10.55 -21.57 -14.45
C LEU A 743 -11.56 -20.48 -14.03
N HIS A 744 -12.82 -20.85 -13.75
CA HIS A 744 -13.91 -19.95 -13.44
C HIS A 744 -14.17 -19.76 -11.94
N ASP A 745 -13.33 -20.32 -11.07
CA ASP A 745 -13.47 -20.20 -9.61
C ASP A 745 -13.45 -18.73 -9.11
N PHE A 746 -12.85 -17.81 -9.86
CA PHE A 746 -12.91 -16.36 -9.58
C PHE A 746 -14.35 -15.82 -9.48
N ARG A 747 -15.34 -16.47 -10.12
CA ARG A 747 -16.75 -16.07 -10.07
C ARG A 747 -17.31 -16.16 -8.64
N TRP A 748 -16.74 -17.01 -7.79
CA TRP A 748 -17.07 -17.07 -6.35
C TRP A 748 -16.77 -15.78 -5.60
N HIS A 749 -15.88 -14.94 -6.14
CA HIS A 749 -15.51 -13.67 -5.53
C HIS A 749 -16.47 -12.52 -5.84
N MET A 750 -17.41 -12.69 -6.78
CA MET A 750 -18.36 -11.64 -7.18
C MET A 750 -19.58 -11.62 -6.24
N PRO A 751 -19.75 -10.59 -5.40
CA PRO A 751 -20.89 -10.51 -4.51
C PRO A 751 -22.18 -10.29 -5.29
N ARG A 752 -23.29 -10.78 -4.75
CA ARG A 752 -24.62 -10.62 -5.33
C ARG A 752 -25.57 -9.90 -4.39
N ASP A 753 -26.54 -9.20 -4.96
CA ASP A 753 -27.65 -8.64 -4.19
C ASP A 753 -28.66 -9.75 -3.80
N ALA A 754 -29.72 -9.35 -3.08
CA ALA A 754 -30.78 -10.29 -2.67
C ALA A 754 -31.59 -10.85 -3.86
N GLY A 755 -31.56 -10.18 -5.02
CA GLY A 755 -32.18 -10.64 -6.27
C GLY A 755 -31.28 -11.57 -7.09
N GLY A 756 -30.03 -11.79 -6.65
CA GLY A 756 -29.04 -12.59 -7.35
C GLY A 756 -28.26 -11.84 -8.43
N HIS A 757 -28.45 -10.53 -8.58
CA HIS A 757 -27.72 -9.68 -9.52
C HIS A 757 -26.28 -9.46 -9.04
N MET A 758 -25.34 -9.35 -9.97
CA MET A 758 -23.93 -9.23 -9.64
C MET A 758 -23.57 -7.77 -9.31
N LEU A 759 -23.06 -7.55 -8.09
CA LEU A 759 -22.69 -6.23 -7.62
C LEU A 759 -21.37 -5.76 -8.27
N MET A 760 -21.32 -4.50 -8.68
CA MET A 760 -20.06 -3.87 -9.10
C MET A 760 -19.33 -3.39 -7.84
N VAL A 761 -18.35 -4.16 -7.39
CA VAL A 761 -17.55 -3.87 -6.20
C VAL A 761 -16.16 -3.40 -6.63
N PRO A 762 -15.80 -2.11 -6.43
CA PRO A 762 -14.54 -1.55 -6.91
C PRO A 762 -13.30 -2.37 -6.59
N GLY A 763 -13.12 -2.85 -5.34
CA GLY A 763 -11.95 -3.64 -4.97
C GLY A 763 -11.83 -4.97 -5.73
N VAL A 764 -12.94 -5.67 -5.92
CA VAL A 764 -13.00 -6.93 -6.67
C VAL A 764 -12.76 -6.69 -8.16
N VAL A 765 -13.42 -5.70 -8.76
CA VAL A 765 -13.30 -5.41 -10.19
C VAL A 765 -11.90 -4.94 -10.54
N GLU A 766 -11.33 -4.07 -9.72
CA GLU A 766 -9.97 -3.59 -9.91
C GLU A 766 -8.95 -4.72 -9.78
N SER A 767 -9.20 -5.70 -8.90
CA SER A 767 -8.32 -6.86 -8.78
C SER A 767 -8.22 -7.65 -10.08
N LEU A 768 -9.33 -7.84 -10.77
CA LEU A 768 -9.37 -8.54 -12.05
C LEU A 768 -8.71 -7.75 -13.18
N ARG A 769 -8.89 -6.42 -13.22
CA ARG A 769 -8.20 -5.55 -14.19
C ARG A 769 -6.69 -5.69 -14.05
N MET A 770 -6.18 -5.59 -12.82
CA MET A 770 -4.75 -5.67 -12.56
C MET A 770 -4.15 -7.00 -13.03
N VAL A 771 -4.86 -8.11 -12.87
CA VAL A 771 -4.46 -9.39 -13.45
C VAL A 771 -4.30 -9.32 -14.96
N SER A 772 -5.31 -8.82 -15.66
CA SER A 772 -5.31 -8.83 -17.13
C SER A 772 -4.32 -7.90 -17.76
N GLU A 773 -4.11 -6.74 -17.15
CA GLU A 773 -3.12 -5.75 -17.59
C GLU A 773 -1.67 -6.17 -17.25
N GLY A 774 -1.47 -7.38 -16.69
CA GLY A 774 -0.17 -7.92 -16.33
C GLY A 774 0.44 -7.25 -15.09
N LEU A 775 -0.37 -6.53 -14.31
CA LEU A 775 -0.04 -5.81 -13.07
C LEU A 775 -0.18 -6.73 -11.84
N GLU A 776 -0.64 -7.96 -12.02
CA GLU A 776 -0.82 -8.91 -10.93
C GLU A 776 0.45 -9.34 -10.25
N LYS A 777 0.26 -9.80 -9.00
CA LYS A 777 1.25 -10.57 -8.30
C LYS A 777 1.03 -12.08 -8.41
N THR A 778 1.50 -12.68 -9.48
CA THR A 778 1.60 -14.15 -9.61
C THR A 778 2.51 -14.75 -8.53
N THR A 779 1.95 -15.39 -7.51
CA THR A 779 2.70 -16.13 -6.46
C THR A 779 2.93 -17.61 -6.80
N GLY A 780 3.09 -17.93 -8.09
CA GLY A 780 3.60 -19.24 -8.53
C GLY A 780 2.67 -20.45 -8.46
N THR A 781 1.45 -20.36 -7.92
CA THR A 781 0.63 -21.58 -7.68
C THR A 781 -0.70 -21.67 -8.44
N GLU A 782 -1.18 -20.60 -9.08
CA GLU A 782 -2.42 -20.64 -9.86
C GLU A 782 -2.26 -19.98 -11.24
N ARG A 783 -2.72 -20.66 -12.28
CA ARG A 783 -2.81 -20.13 -13.63
C ARG A 783 -4.04 -19.22 -13.74
N LEU A 784 -3.87 -17.93 -13.49
CA LEU A 784 -4.89 -16.93 -13.81
C LEU A 784 -4.85 -16.66 -15.33
N ASP A 785 -6.02 -16.73 -15.99
CA ASP A 785 -6.17 -16.37 -17.40
C ASP A 785 -5.93 -14.86 -17.54
N GLY A 786 -4.95 -14.40 -18.31
CA GLY A 786 -4.56 -12.98 -18.43
C GLY A 786 -5.57 -12.10 -19.18
N ILE A 787 -6.86 -12.46 -19.19
CA ILE A 787 -7.91 -11.86 -20.05
C ILE A 787 -9.16 -11.45 -19.23
N TRP A 788 -9.08 -11.38 -17.89
CA TRP A 788 -10.22 -10.91 -17.07
C TRP A 788 -10.69 -9.49 -17.41
N GLY A 789 -11.99 -9.34 -17.65
CA GLY A 789 -12.55 -8.03 -18.00
C GLY A 789 -12.17 -7.55 -19.39
N TYR A 790 -11.59 -8.41 -20.24
CA TYR A 790 -11.43 -8.15 -21.66
C TYR A 790 -11.97 -9.34 -22.45
N GLU A 791 -12.30 -9.12 -23.72
CA GLU A 791 -12.87 -10.18 -24.55
C GLU A 791 -11.81 -11.23 -24.91
N ARG A 792 -12.16 -12.51 -24.82
CA ARG A 792 -11.29 -13.62 -25.21
C ARG A 792 -11.02 -13.60 -26.71
N ARG A 793 -9.77 -13.85 -27.10
CA ARG A 793 -9.45 -14.20 -28.49
C ARG A 793 -10.22 -15.45 -28.88
N ARG A 794 -11.02 -15.37 -29.94
CA ARG A 794 -11.64 -16.56 -30.53
C ARG A 794 -10.55 -17.52 -30.95
N VAL A 795 -10.57 -18.75 -30.41
CA VAL A 795 -9.67 -19.81 -30.85
C VAL A 795 -10.02 -20.12 -32.31
N PRO A 796 -9.05 -20.10 -33.24
CA PRO A 796 -9.31 -20.45 -34.63
C PRO A 796 -9.90 -21.85 -34.73
N ASP A 797 -10.97 -22.02 -35.52
CA ASP A 797 -11.53 -23.33 -35.79
C ASP A 797 -10.55 -24.12 -36.69
N ARG A 798 -9.78 -25.03 -36.08
CA ARG A 798 -8.79 -25.84 -36.80
C ARG A 798 -9.38 -27.10 -37.43
N ARG A 799 -10.70 -27.34 -37.33
CA ARG A 799 -11.34 -28.58 -37.81
C ARG A 799 -11.09 -28.79 -39.31
N GLU A 800 -11.16 -27.75 -40.14
CA GLU A 800 -10.89 -27.88 -41.58
C GLU A 800 -9.41 -28.14 -41.91
N ALA A 801 -8.48 -27.58 -41.14
CA ALA A 801 -7.04 -27.81 -41.31
C ALA A 801 -6.64 -29.25 -40.89
N ILE A 802 -7.32 -29.79 -39.88
CA ILE A 802 -7.13 -31.17 -39.42
C ILE A 802 -7.71 -32.16 -40.45
N VAL A 803 -8.90 -31.90 -41.00
CA VAL A 803 -9.52 -32.77 -42.02
C VAL A 803 -8.71 -32.82 -43.32
N ARG A 804 -8.05 -31.72 -43.73
CA ARG A 804 -7.14 -31.73 -44.90
C ARG A 804 -5.78 -32.40 -44.63
N GLY A 805 -5.32 -32.41 -43.37
CA GLY A 805 -4.08 -33.07 -42.96
C GLY A 805 -4.17 -34.60 -42.93
N PHE A 806 -5.36 -35.17 -42.70
CA PHE A 806 -5.60 -36.61 -42.67
C PHE A 806 -6.06 -37.23 -44.01
N GLY A 807 -6.31 -36.41 -45.05
CA GLY A 807 -6.80 -36.87 -46.36
C GLY A 807 -5.73 -37.13 -47.44
N GLY A 808 -4.44 -36.99 -47.12
CA GLY A 808 -3.35 -36.98 -48.12
C GLY A 808 -2.57 -38.28 -48.30
N GLY A 809 -2.91 -39.38 -47.61
CA GLY A 809 -2.07 -40.58 -47.61
C GLY A 809 -2.85 -41.87 -47.44
N ASN A 810 -3.50 -42.34 -48.51
CA ASN A 810 -3.52 -43.75 -48.94
C ASN A 810 -4.54 -43.95 -50.07
N GLY A 811 -4.03 -44.04 -51.30
CA GLY A 811 -4.81 -44.31 -52.50
C GLY A 811 -4.05 -45.16 -53.52
N ARG A 812 -3.64 -46.38 -53.13
CA ARG A 812 -3.36 -47.56 -53.98
C ARG A 812 -3.72 -48.77 -53.09
N SER A 813 -4.50 -49.78 -53.48
CA SER A 813 -4.78 -50.40 -54.78
C SER A 813 -5.93 -51.43 -54.70
N ALA A 814 -6.40 -51.86 -55.87
CA ALA A 814 -7.30 -52.99 -56.20
C ALA A 814 -8.80 -52.73 -56.05
N SER A 815 -9.66 -53.00 -57.02
CA SER A 815 -9.59 -53.74 -58.31
C SER A 815 -10.36 -53.02 -59.41
#